data_AF-A0A0K0FT89-F1
#
_entry.id   AF-A0A0K0FT89-F1
#
_cell.length_a   1.000
_cell.length_b   1.000
_cell.length_c   1.000
_cell.angle_alpha   90.00
_cell.angle_beta   90.00
_cell.angle_gamma   90.00
#
_symmetry.space_group_name_H-M   'P 1'
#
loop_
_entity.id
_entity.type
_entity.pdbx_description
1 polymer ?
#
loop_
_entity_poly.entity_id
_entity_poly.type
_entity_poly.pdbx_seq_one_letter_code
_entity_poly.pdbx_strand_id
1 'polypeptide(L)'
;MSYIFHSFFLSTFLQSATTGTLFAVLGWMLLYFWSVIFQTLDTQANYSFSTKMINFINPNVVLTYAVISVGRYETQASGVTWSSIWSPPTPDQEVCFAHYLLMLIVDGIILIILTGYVEAINSSGEGIPQPPYFFILPTYWFPTLFNKKVSLTNINSKENNIGDKNEDEPNVSPMINIVNLTKIYGKSLISQFFNCKFGDNAKKVAVENLNLRLYPGQITALLGHNGAGKSTTFSMLTGVIPSTSGTAFIDNYDIKSNLSEIRKKLGLCPQYNTLFDTLTVMEHLEFFCKLKGRVYNEDEAINILERLKIGFKANFRAGNLSGGQKRKLSLAIALIGGSEIVMLDEPTSGMDPGARHDTWTLLLEEKSKRTMLLTTHFMEEADLLGDRIAIMAHGNLQCSGSSMFLKKLYGAGYHLTIVFNKGIPLNEIHKQYKNVLLFLRTYCDDAEMHSAVGNEATYLISQLHRSKFSTIFKDLEGGQEKFNIESFGVSITTMEEVFLKVNDIANVNRDIKLGIFNENGTNEKNNLIEKFNDLKNIRKISGMNYYLQHMKAMFLKRIIYFCRKWTQFIPSLIIPILYLSLLTWTLKIIPAPKPQPELPINFDFYSQKNIPANVIIQKSNDTFDNSTFASDMYNLIESINPSIKIDPIYTNDTYNQNSYIKNKIKDEGYRIFSLKTPVAFNDWFKDVPIPFIGNFHLTILNGMFNNFALHSPPLALNIIDIFLLRRGTNNSKLSINVINHPLPPSIGDTMKSSSTTTSASFMIGYTIIVSMSMAVSTYASFLIRERSKRSKHMQMMSGIRPWMYWMTNLFEMYHVFYFLLEHL
;
A
#
# COMPACT_ATOMS: atom_id res chain seq x y z
N MET A 1 -17.38 -2.92 -12.44
CA MET A 1 -15.96 -3.04 -12.85
C MET A 1 -15.10 -1.90 -12.33
N SER A 2 -15.43 -0.63 -12.58
CA SER A 2 -14.58 0.50 -12.15
C SER A 2 -14.29 0.56 -10.63
N TYR A 3 -15.27 0.21 -9.78
CA TYR A 3 -15.04 0.03 -8.33
C TYR A 3 -13.95 -1.00 -8.00
N ILE A 4 -13.91 -2.12 -8.73
CA ILE A 4 -12.92 -3.19 -8.53
C ILE A 4 -11.54 -2.68 -8.93
N PHE A 5 -11.40 -2.02 -10.08
CA PHE A 5 -10.12 -1.45 -10.50
C PHE A 5 -9.62 -0.34 -9.59
N HIS A 6 -10.53 0.48 -9.02
CA HIS A 6 -10.16 1.44 -8.00
C HIS A 6 -9.64 0.75 -6.73
N SER A 7 -10.26 -0.35 -6.31
CA SER A 7 -9.79 -1.12 -5.16
C SER A 7 -8.41 -1.74 -5.39
N PHE A 8 -8.12 -2.23 -6.60
CA PHE A 8 -6.80 -2.73 -6.97
C PHE A 8 -5.76 -1.61 -7.00
N PHE A 9 -6.07 -0.48 -7.64
CA PHE A 9 -5.18 0.67 -7.68
C PHE A 9 -4.81 1.17 -6.28
N LEU A 10 -5.77 1.24 -5.37
CA LEU A 10 -5.52 1.71 -4.01
C LEU A 10 -4.78 0.66 -3.16
N SER A 11 -4.91 -0.63 -3.48
CA SER A 11 -4.20 -1.71 -2.79
C SER A 11 -2.69 -1.70 -3.04
N THR A 12 -2.21 -1.23 -4.19
CA THR A 12 -0.77 -1.22 -4.53
C THR A 12 0.05 -0.27 -3.65
N PHE A 13 -0.58 0.71 -3.01
CA PHE A 13 0.09 1.65 -2.10
C PHE A 13 0.13 1.17 -0.64
N LEU A 14 -0.64 0.14 -0.29
CA LEU A 14 -0.95 -0.17 1.10
C LEU A 14 -0.42 -1.54 1.50
N GLN A 15 0.58 -1.57 2.40
CA GLN A 15 1.21 -2.80 2.87
C GLN A 15 0.41 -3.54 3.96
N SER A 16 -0.62 -2.92 4.56
CA SER A 16 -1.38 -3.54 5.63
C SER A 16 -2.87 -3.54 5.32
N ALA A 17 -3.53 -4.68 5.49
CA ALA A 17 -4.94 -4.87 5.14
C ALA A 17 -5.87 -3.91 5.90
N THR A 18 -5.61 -3.64 7.18
CA THR A 18 -6.46 -2.77 8.01
C THR A 18 -6.32 -1.29 7.67
N THR A 19 -5.12 -0.83 7.29
CA THR A 19 -4.98 0.52 6.71
C THR A 19 -5.58 0.54 5.30
N GLY A 20 -5.39 -0.55 4.55
CA GLY A 20 -6.00 -0.86 3.26
C GLY A 20 -7.47 -0.47 3.19
N THR A 21 -8.26 -1.12 4.04
CA THR A 21 -9.71 -0.93 4.07
C THR A 21 -10.13 0.48 4.47
N LEU A 22 -9.45 1.10 5.45
CA LEU A 22 -9.75 2.47 5.86
C LEU A 22 -9.47 3.48 4.76
N PHE A 23 -8.30 3.43 4.14
CA PHE A 23 -7.96 4.33 3.04
C PHE A 23 -8.83 4.11 1.80
N ALA A 24 -9.25 2.88 1.53
CA ALA A 24 -10.17 2.58 0.42
C ALA A 24 -11.54 3.26 0.62
N VAL A 25 -12.12 3.11 1.82
CA VAL A 25 -13.40 3.73 2.16
C VAL A 25 -13.29 5.26 2.12
N LEU A 26 -12.21 5.81 2.68
CA LEU A 26 -11.96 7.26 2.68
C LEU A 26 -11.74 7.82 1.27
N GLY A 27 -10.92 7.15 0.45
CA GLY A 27 -10.66 7.54 -0.93
C GLY A 27 -11.94 7.55 -1.76
N TRP A 28 -12.76 6.50 -1.61
CA TRP A 28 -14.06 6.42 -2.29
C TRP A 28 -15.02 7.55 -1.86
N MET A 29 -15.07 7.85 -0.56
CA MET A 29 -15.88 8.95 -0.03
C MET A 29 -15.43 10.32 -0.53
N LEU A 30 -14.12 10.58 -0.61
CA LEU A 30 -13.59 11.84 -1.14
C LEU A 30 -13.94 12.02 -2.62
N LEU A 31 -13.87 10.94 -3.41
CA LEU A 31 -14.30 10.95 -4.81
C LEU A 31 -15.80 11.24 -4.96
N TYR A 32 -16.63 10.69 -4.06
CA TYR A 32 -18.06 10.99 -4.02
C TYR A 32 -18.31 12.46 -3.69
N PHE A 33 -17.56 13.01 -2.75
CA PHE A 33 -17.69 14.42 -2.41
C PHE A 33 -17.36 15.35 -3.59
N TRP A 34 -16.30 15.05 -4.35
CA TRP A 34 -16.02 15.79 -5.59
C TRP A 34 -17.21 15.76 -6.57
N SER A 35 -17.91 14.63 -6.66
CA SER A 35 -19.09 14.51 -7.52
C SER A 35 -20.24 15.43 -7.11
N VAL A 36 -20.46 15.61 -5.80
CA VAL A 36 -21.50 16.51 -5.28
C VAL A 36 -21.16 17.97 -5.60
N ILE A 37 -19.91 18.41 -5.40
CA ILE A 37 -19.48 19.77 -5.79
C ILE A 37 -19.66 19.98 -7.28
N PHE A 38 -19.15 19.05 -8.08
CA PHE A 38 -19.20 19.20 -9.53
C PHE A 38 -20.65 19.28 -10.03
N GLN A 39 -21.56 18.50 -9.43
CA GLN A 39 -22.98 18.57 -9.72
C GLN A 39 -23.60 19.92 -9.34
N THR A 40 -23.34 20.44 -8.14
CA THR A 40 -23.93 21.72 -7.71
C THR A 40 -23.43 22.90 -8.56
N LEU A 41 -22.18 22.86 -8.99
CA LEU A 41 -21.61 23.85 -9.90
C LEU A 41 -22.20 23.74 -11.32
N ASP A 42 -22.35 22.53 -11.87
CA ASP A 42 -22.95 22.32 -13.20
C ASP A 42 -24.42 22.77 -13.23
N THR A 43 -25.18 22.61 -12.14
CA THR A 43 -26.57 23.09 -12.07
C THR A 43 -26.67 24.61 -12.05
N GLN A 44 -25.66 25.31 -11.53
CA GLN A 44 -25.62 26.78 -11.53
C GLN A 44 -25.14 27.34 -12.87
N ALA A 45 -24.13 26.71 -13.47
CA ALA A 45 -23.60 27.06 -14.77
C ALA A 45 -23.29 25.78 -15.56
N ASN A 46 -24.08 25.49 -16.59
CA ASN A 46 -23.86 24.33 -17.45
C ASN A 46 -22.45 24.36 -18.04
N TYR A 47 -21.63 23.38 -17.66
CA TYR A 47 -20.30 23.17 -18.21
C TYR A 47 -20.35 22.63 -19.65
N SER A 48 -19.31 22.94 -20.43
CA SER A 48 -19.16 22.43 -21.79
C SER A 48 -18.97 20.90 -21.82
N PHE A 49 -19.22 20.28 -22.98
CA PHE A 49 -19.08 18.83 -23.14
C PHE A 49 -17.69 18.30 -22.75
N SER A 50 -16.62 18.97 -23.19
CA SER A 50 -15.24 18.53 -22.91
C SER A 50 -14.90 18.54 -21.42
N THR A 51 -15.36 19.54 -20.67
CA THR A 51 -15.09 19.62 -19.21
C THR A 51 -15.91 18.59 -18.44
N LYS A 52 -17.09 18.22 -18.94
CA LYS A 52 -17.86 17.07 -18.42
C LYS A 52 -17.13 15.75 -18.67
N MET A 53 -16.63 15.52 -19.88
CA MET A 53 -15.86 14.31 -20.20
C MET A 53 -14.62 14.16 -19.31
N ILE A 54 -13.85 15.22 -19.08
CA ILE A 54 -12.66 15.12 -18.20
C ILE A 54 -13.05 14.74 -16.76
N ASN A 55 -14.13 15.32 -16.23
CA ASN A 55 -14.60 14.99 -14.88
C ASN A 55 -15.24 13.59 -14.78
N PHE A 56 -15.69 13.02 -15.90
CA PHE A 56 -16.19 11.64 -16.00
C PHE A 56 -15.09 10.58 -15.87
N ILE A 57 -13.82 10.96 -15.76
CA ILE A 57 -12.78 10.04 -15.29
C ILE A 57 -13.06 9.61 -13.83
N ASN A 58 -13.70 10.45 -13.02
CA ASN A 58 -14.13 10.05 -11.67
C ASN A 58 -15.40 9.17 -11.76
N PRO A 59 -15.36 7.90 -11.30
CA PRO A 59 -16.48 6.98 -11.42
C PRO A 59 -17.73 7.44 -10.66
N ASN A 60 -17.57 8.16 -9.56
CA ASN A 60 -18.72 8.67 -8.78
C ASN A 60 -19.44 9.81 -9.52
N VAL A 61 -18.72 10.62 -10.29
CA VAL A 61 -19.33 11.67 -11.13
C VAL A 61 -20.19 11.00 -12.21
N VAL A 62 -19.62 10.04 -12.94
CA VAL A 62 -20.35 9.35 -14.02
C VAL A 62 -21.59 8.65 -13.49
N LEU A 63 -21.47 7.93 -12.37
CA LEU A 63 -22.59 7.19 -11.79
C LEU A 63 -23.72 8.13 -11.36
N THR A 64 -23.40 9.26 -10.75
CA THR A 64 -24.39 10.27 -10.33
C THR A 64 -25.13 10.87 -11.54
N TYR A 65 -24.40 11.28 -12.57
CA TYR A 65 -25.00 11.83 -13.79
C TYR A 65 -25.78 10.77 -14.59
N ALA A 66 -25.32 9.52 -14.61
CA ALA A 66 -26.03 8.41 -15.22
C ALA A 66 -27.39 8.20 -14.56
N VAL A 67 -27.45 8.16 -13.21
CA VAL A 67 -28.73 8.03 -12.47
C VAL A 67 -29.67 9.20 -12.75
N ILE A 68 -29.15 10.43 -12.76
CA ILE A 68 -29.95 11.62 -13.11
C ILE A 68 -30.51 11.50 -14.53
N SER A 69 -29.70 11.05 -15.48
CA SER A 69 -30.14 10.88 -16.87
C SER A 69 -31.20 9.78 -17.01
N VAL A 70 -31.09 8.67 -16.28
CA VAL A 70 -32.14 7.63 -16.21
C VAL A 70 -33.44 8.23 -15.69
N GLY A 71 -33.37 9.01 -14.61
CA GLY A 71 -34.55 9.72 -14.09
C GLY A 71 -35.21 10.64 -15.13
N ARG A 72 -34.41 11.31 -15.97
CA ARG A 72 -34.93 12.16 -17.06
C ARG A 72 -35.62 11.36 -18.15
N TYR A 73 -35.02 10.26 -18.59
CA TYR A 73 -35.66 9.34 -19.54
C TYR A 73 -36.98 8.79 -19.02
N GLU A 74 -37.02 8.49 -17.72
CA GLU A 74 -38.24 8.00 -17.05
C GLU A 74 -39.32 9.08 -16.97
N THR A 75 -38.97 10.33 -16.64
CA THR A 75 -39.93 11.44 -16.62
C THR A 75 -40.55 11.74 -17.99
N GLN A 76 -39.89 11.32 -19.07
CA GLN A 76 -40.38 11.45 -20.44
C GLN A 76 -41.16 10.23 -20.93
N ALA A 77 -41.35 9.21 -20.08
CA ALA A 77 -42.01 7.94 -20.40
C ALA A 77 -41.37 7.16 -21.57
N SER A 78 -40.15 7.52 -21.99
CA SER A 78 -39.41 6.83 -23.05
C SER A 78 -38.55 5.69 -22.50
N GLY A 79 -38.10 5.83 -21.25
CA GLY A 79 -37.17 4.91 -20.62
C GLY A 79 -35.80 4.86 -21.33
N VAL A 80 -34.85 4.15 -20.72
CA VAL A 80 -33.55 3.89 -21.36
C VAL A 80 -33.66 2.60 -22.17
N THR A 81 -33.77 2.73 -23.49
CA THR A 81 -33.79 1.61 -24.44
C THR A 81 -32.53 1.62 -25.30
N TRP A 82 -32.18 0.50 -25.92
CA TRP A 82 -31.00 0.41 -26.80
C TRP A 82 -31.07 1.38 -27.98
N SER A 83 -32.27 1.71 -28.45
CA SER A 83 -32.51 2.72 -29.49
C SER A 83 -32.34 4.15 -29.00
N SER A 84 -32.66 4.44 -27.72
CA SER A 84 -32.59 5.80 -27.14
C SER A 84 -31.26 6.12 -26.45
N ILE A 85 -30.32 5.17 -26.39
CA ILE A 85 -29.06 5.33 -25.65
C ILE A 85 -28.11 6.38 -26.24
N TRP A 86 -28.20 6.58 -27.55
CA TRP A 86 -27.40 7.53 -28.34
C TRP A 86 -28.12 8.84 -28.64
N SER A 87 -29.41 8.94 -28.33
CA SER A 87 -30.10 10.23 -28.29
C SER A 87 -29.82 10.92 -26.97
N PRO A 88 -29.83 12.25 -26.90
CA PRO A 88 -29.84 12.97 -25.64
C PRO A 88 -31.25 13.02 -25.05
N PRO A 89 -31.41 13.04 -23.71
CA PRO A 89 -32.72 13.12 -23.07
C PRO A 89 -33.37 14.49 -23.29
N THR A 90 -32.58 15.55 -23.47
CA THR A 90 -33.08 16.89 -23.75
C THR A 90 -32.29 17.50 -24.89
N PRO A 91 -32.91 18.27 -25.81
CA PRO A 91 -32.22 18.91 -26.93
C PRO A 91 -31.12 19.90 -26.49
N ASP A 92 -31.12 20.31 -25.23
CA ASP A 92 -30.14 21.23 -24.63
C ASP A 92 -28.83 20.54 -24.19
N GLN A 93 -28.80 19.20 -24.11
CA GLN A 93 -27.65 18.46 -23.60
C GLN A 93 -26.98 17.68 -24.71
N GLU A 94 -25.66 17.86 -24.84
CA GLU A 94 -24.85 17.13 -25.80
C GLU A 94 -24.50 15.71 -25.31
N VAL A 95 -24.58 15.45 -24.00
CA VAL A 95 -24.20 14.17 -23.40
C VAL A 95 -25.36 13.17 -23.43
N CYS A 96 -25.15 12.07 -24.15
CA CYS A 96 -26.06 10.92 -24.21
C CYS A 96 -25.70 9.85 -23.18
N PHE A 97 -26.63 8.92 -22.87
CA PHE A 97 -26.39 7.86 -21.89
C PHE A 97 -25.21 6.95 -22.26
N ALA A 98 -25.01 6.69 -23.56
CA ALA A 98 -23.89 5.91 -24.07
C ALA A 98 -22.52 6.47 -23.65
N HIS A 99 -22.38 7.80 -23.56
CA HIS A 99 -21.14 8.45 -23.13
C HIS A 99 -20.78 8.08 -21.68
N TYR A 100 -21.76 7.95 -20.78
CA TYR A 100 -21.51 7.53 -19.40
C TYR A 100 -20.96 6.09 -19.35
N LEU A 101 -21.54 5.17 -20.13
CA LEU A 101 -21.08 3.79 -20.20
C LEU A 101 -19.66 3.69 -20.78
N LEU A 102 -19.38 4.43 -21.86
CA LEU A 102 -18.04 4.48 -22.46
C LEU A 102 -17.01 5.03 -21.48
N MET A 103 -17.33 6.10 -20.75
CA MET A 103 -16.40 6.69 -19.80
C MET A 103 -16.11 5.77 -18.60
N LEU A 104 -17.08 4.95 -18.14
CA LEU A 104 -16.81 3.93 -17.13
C LEU A 104 -15.82 2.85 -17.59
N ILE A 105 -15.85 2.49 -18.89
CA ILE A 105 -14.90 1.55 -19.49
C ILE A 105 -13.52 2.20 -19.59
N VAL A 106 -13.45 3.44 -20.08
CA VAL A 106 -12.20 4.22 -20.20
C VAL A 106 -11.53 4.38 -18.83
N ASP A 107 -12.28 4.75 -17.79
CA ASP A 107 -11.79 4.83 -16.41
C ASP A 107 -11.20 3.49 -15.93
N GLY A 108 -11.91 2.38 -16.18
CA GLY A 108 -11.42 1.04 -15.82
C GLY A 108 -10.09 0.67 -16.49
N ILE A 109 -9.93 1.01 -17.78
CA ILE A 109 -8.69 0.77 -18.53
C ILE A 109 -7.55 1.67 -17.99
N ILE A 110 -7.84 2.92 -17.67
CA ILE A 110 -6.84 3.83 -17.09
C ILE A 110 -6.38 3.29 -15.73
N LEU A 111 -7.32 2.89 -14.86
CA LEU A 111 -7.00 2.38 -13.53
C LEU A 111 -6.21 1.07 -13.57
N ILE A 112 -6.49 0.15 -14.50
CA ILE A 112 -5.72 -1.11 -14.58
C ILE A 112 -4.28 -0.88 -15.08
N ILE A 113 -4.09 0.03 -16.05
CA ILE A 113 -2.76 0.42 -16.53
C ILE A 113 -1.97 1.10 -15.41
N LEU A 114 -2.60 2.04 -14.69
CA LEU A 114 -1.99 2.70 -13.54
C LEU A 114 -1.65 1.71 -12.42
N THR A 115 -2.51 0.72 -12.17
CA THR A 115 -2.25 -0.34 -11.17
C THR A 115 -1.00 -1.13 -11.55
N GLY A 116 -0.91 -1.63 -12.78
CA GLY A 116 0.27 -2.37 -13.25
C GLY A 116 1.55 -1.53 -13.25
N TYR A 117 1.45 -0.24 -13.59
CA TYR A 117 2.59 0.69 -13.54
C TYR A 117 3.10 0.93 -12.12
N VAL A 118 2.20 1.21 -11.17
CA VAL A 118 2.57 1.45 -9.76
C VAL A 118 3.17 0.20 -9.14
N GLU A 119 2.61 -0.99 -9.40
CA GLU A 119 3.13 -2.25 -8.87
C GLU A 119 4.53 -2.58 -9.40
N ALA A 120 4.81 -2.28 -10.67
CA ALA A 120 6.14 -2.48 -11.25
C ALA A 120 7.23 -1.58 -10.62
N ILE A 121 6.87 -0.35 -10.25
CA ILE A 121 7.79 0.62 -9.64
C ILE A 121 7.93 0.40 -8.15
N ASN A 122 6.81 0.17 -7.47
CA ASN A 122 6.73 0.01 -6.04
C ASN A 122 6.28 -1.42 -5.73
N SER A 123 7.21 -2.38 -5.91
CA SER A 123 7.01 -3.74 -5.42
C SER A 123 6.77 -3.66 -3.91
N SER A 124 5.56 -3.95 -3.46
CA SER A 124 5.06 -3.77 -2.08
C SER A 124 5.84 -4.60 -1.03
N GLY A 125 7.11 -4.28 -0.80
CA GLY A 125 8.01 -4.88 0.18
C GLY A 125 8.90 -6.01 -0.34
N GLU A 126 8.48 -6.79 -1.33
CA GLU A 126 9.21 -7.97 -1.82
C GLU A 126 9.31 -7.97 -3.36
N GLY A 127 10.53 -8.07 -3.88
CA GLY A 127 10.82 -8.03 -5.32
C GLY A 127 11.81 -6.95 -5.72
N ILE A 128 12.25 -7.00 -6.98
CA ILE A 128 13.18 -6.03 -7.55
C ILE A 128 12.34 -4.92 -8.21
N PRO A 129 12.34 -3.68 -7.67
CA PRO A 129 11.58 -2.59 -8.27
C PRO A 129 12.19 -2.21 -9.61
N GLN A 130 11.33 -1.99 -10.62
CA GLN A 130 11.75 -1.50 -11.92
C GLN A 130 11.95 0.02 -11.89
N PRO A 131 12.86 0.57 -12.71
CA PRO A 131 13.01 2.02 -12.83
C PRO A 131 11.71 2.65 -13.38
N PRO A 132 11.34 3.88 -13.00
CA PRO A 132 10.07 4.49 -13.41
C PRO A 132 9.92 4.63 -14.94
N TYR A 133 11.02 4.67 -15.68
CA TYR A 133 11.05 4.74 -17.14
C TYR A 133 11.13 3.35 -17.82
N PHE A 134 10.84 2.25 -17.10
CA PHE A 134 10.97 0.88 -17.64
C PHE A 134 10.23 0.66 -18.96
N PHE A 135 9.06 1.30 -19.12
CA PHE A 135 8.22 1.20 -20.32
C PHE A 135 8.86 1.82 -21.57
N ILE A 136 9.94 2.59 -21.43
CA ILE A 136 10.71 3.16 -22.55
C ILE A 136 11.85 2.21 -22.97
N LEU A 137 12.30 1.32 -22.07
CA LEU A 137 13.43 0.44 -22.39
C LEU A 137 13.03 -0.61 -23.44
N PRO A 138 13.83 -0.77 -24.51
CA PRO A 138 13.61 -1.82 -25.51
C PRO A 138 13.63 -3.23 -24.92
N THR A 139 14.37 -3.42 -23.82
CA THR A 139 14.48 -4.68 -23.09
C THR A 139 13.16 -5.12 -22.46
N TYR A 140 12.25 -4.19 -22.15
CA TYR A 140 10.94 -4.50 -21.59
C TYR A 140 10.00 -5.07 -22.66
N TRP A 141 9.94 -4.43 -23.83
CA TRP A 141 9.05 -4.84 -24.93
C TRP A 141 9.57 -6.06 -25.70
N PHE A 142 10.89 -6.24 -25.79
CA PHE A 142 11.52 -7.32 -26.54
C PHE A 142 12.55 -8.10 -25.72
N PRO A 143 12.15 -8.81 -24.66
CA PRO A 143 13.07 -9.50 -23.75
C PRO A 143 13.87 -10.61 -24.44
N THR A 144 13.29 -11.28 -25.43
CA THR A 144 13.91 -12.41 -26.15
C THR A 144 15.09 -12.00 -27.04
N LEU A 145 15.10 -10.76 -27.54
CA LEU A 145 16.19 -10.24 -28.39
C LEU A 145 17.44 -9.86 -27.60
N PHE A 146 17.28 -9.50 -26.32
CA PHE A 146 18.36 -9.03 -25.46
C PHE A 146 18.84 -10.04 -24.42
N ASN A 147 18.14 -11.18 -24.25
CA ASN A 147 18.57 -12.29 -23.39
C ASN A 147 19.69 -13.12 -24.03
N LYS A 148 20.93 -12.62 -23.99
CA LYS A 148 22.11 -13.47 -24.28
C LYS A 148 22.54 -14.24 -23.04
N LYS A 149 22.67 -15.56 -23.15
CA LYS A 149 23.44 -16.36 -22.19
C LYS A 149 24.87 -15.82 -22.17
N VAL A 150 25.31 -15.31 -21.02
CA VAL A 150 26.69 -14.86 -20.84
C VAL A 150 27.55 -16.09 -20.61
N SER A 151 28.53 -16.31 -21.47
CA SER A 151 29.55 -17.35 -21.27
C SER A 151 30.42 -17.00 -20.06
N LEU A 152 30.38 -17.84 -19.02
CA LEU A 152 31.14 -17.68 -17.76
C LEU A 152 32.67 -17.62 -17.94
N THR A 153 33.20 -17.92 -19.13
CA THR A 153 34.63 -18.02 -19.42
C THR A 153 35.40 -16.71 -19.25
N ASN A 154 34.75 -15.54 -19.34
CA ASN A 154 35.43 -14.24 -19.27
C ASN A 154 35.47 -13.60 -17.86
N ILE A 155 34.82 -14.20 -16.85
CA ILE A 155 34.75 -13.61 -15.49
C ILE A 155 35.81 -14.21 -14.55
N ASN A 156 36.29 -15.42 -14.84
CA ASN A 156 37.34 -16.09 -14.06
C ASN A 156 38.71 -15.37 -14.12
N SER A 157 38.92 -14.41 -15.03
CA SER A 157 40.21 -13.72 -15.21
C SER A 157 40.40 -12.47 -14.34
N LYS A 158 39.51 -12.19 -13.39
CA LYS A 158 39.65 -11.11 -12.39
C LYS A 158 39.45 -11.63 -10.97
N GLU A 159 40.09 -12.73 -10.63
CA GLU A 159 40.25 -13.14 -9.24
C GLU A 159 41.40 -12.36 -8.61
N ASN A 160 41.08 -11.37 -7.80
CA ASN A 160 41.98 -11.00 -6.71
C ASN A 160 41.89 -12.13 -5.68
N ASN A 161 43.02 -12.78 -5.40
CA ASN A 161 43.20 -13.77 -4.34
C ASN A 161 42.59 -13.26 -3.02
N ILE A 162 41.41 -13.78 -2.66
CA ILE A 162 40.79 -13.54 -1.36
C ILE A 162 41.02 -14.80 -0.51
N GLY A 163 42.15 -14.79 0.21
CA GLY A 163 42.40 -15.55 1.43
C GLY A 163 42.92 -17.00 1.29
N ASP A 164 44.10 -17.24 1.88
CA ASP A 164 44.83 -18.51 2.12
C ASP A 164 44.05 -19.66 2.82
N LYS A 165 42.71 -19.60 2.92
CA LYS A 165 41.92 -20.46 3.84
C LYS A 165 40.69 -21.13 3.21
N ASN A 166 40.74 -21.39 1.91
CA ASN A 166 39.70 -22.16 1.20
C ASN A 166 40.25 -23.52 0.78
N GLU A 167 39.44 -24.57 0.93
CA GLU A 167 39.75 -25.91 0.42
C GLU A 167 39.71 -25.90 -1.12
N ASP A 168 40.58 -26.69 -1.76
CA ASP A 168 40.66 -26.82 -3.22
C ASP A 168 39.28 -27.08 -3.85
N GLU A 169 39.05 -26.44 -4.99
CA GLU A 169 37.78 -26.52 -5.69
C GLU A 169 37.69 -27.80 -6.53
N PRO A 170 36.52 -28.48 -6.57
CA PRO A 170 36.32 -29.65 -7.42
C PRO A 170 36.37 -29.27 -8.91
N ASN A 171 36.83 -30.20 -9.75
CA ASN A 171 36.93 -30.05 -11.23
C ASN A 171 35.57 -29.98 -11.97
N VAL A 172 34.50 -29.58 -11.30
CA VAL A 172 33.13 -29.53 -11.86
C VAL A 172 32.68 -28.07 -11.98
N SER A 173 31.99 -27.72 -13.06
CA SER A 173 31.43 -26.37 -13.21
C SER A 173 30.43 -26.05 -12.09
N PRO A 174 30.54 -24.89 -11.42
CA PRO A 174 29.62 -24.52 -10.35
C PRO A 174 28.21 -24.26 -10.91
N MET A 175 27.19 -24.78 -10.24
CA MET A 175 25.78 -24.53 -10.56
C MET A 175 25.36 -23.13 -10.11
N ILE A 176 25.88 -22.66 -8.98
CA ILE A 176 25.70 -21.27 -8.50
C ILE A 176 27.08 -20.67 -8.29
N ASN A 177 27.34 -19.53 -8.93
CA ASN A 177 28.58 -18.78 -8.81
C ASN A 177 28.28 -17.34 -8.38
N ILE A 178 28.66 -16.98 -7.16
CA ILE A 178 28.46 -15.66 -6.57
C ILE A 178 29.74 -14.84 -6.78
N VAL A 179 29.62 -13.67 -7.42
CA VAL A 179 30.77 -12.82 -7.78
C VAL A 179 30.60 -11.40 -7.20
N ASN A 180 31.44 -11.10 -6.20
CA ASN A 180 31.57 -9.84 -5.48
C ASN A 180 30.21 -9.25 -5.06
N LEU A 181 29.33 -10.10 -4.55
CA LEU A 181 27.96 -9.72 -4.22
C LEU A 181 27.96 -8.83 -2.97
N THR A 182 27.38 -7.63 -3.08
CA THR A 182 27.30 -6.69 -1.96
C THR A 182 25.88 -6.18 -1.72
N LYS A 183 25.56 -5.92 -0.45
CA LYS A 183 24.33 -5.24 -0.05
C LYS A 183 24.60 -4.21 1.01
N ILE A 184 24.22 -2.97 0.70
CA ILE A 184 24.26 -1.85 1.63
C ILE A 184 22.83 -1.38 1.84
N TYR A 185 22.37 -1.44 3.09
CA TYR A 185 21.11 -0.81 3.49
C TYR A 185 21.37 0.65 3.84
N GLY A 186 21.00 1.55 2.93
CA GLY A 186 20.87 2.97 3.22
C GLY A 186 19.44 3.28 3.68
N LYS A 187 19.28 4.21 4.64
CA LYS A 187 17.97 4.81 4.88
C LYS A 187 17.62 5.71 3.70
N SER A 188 16.44 5.51 3.10
CA SER A 188 15.90 6.43 2.08
C SER A 188 15.88 7.85 2.65
N LEU A 189 16.20 8.86 1.81
CA LEU A 189 16.17 10.29 2.18
C LEU A 189 14.84 10.69 2.84
N ILE A 190 13.74 10.13 2.33
CA ILE A 190 12.39 10.29 2.89
C ILE A 190 12.33 9.75 4.33
N SER A 191 12.84 8.55 4.58
CA SER A 191 12.87 7.97 5.93
C SER A 191 13.82 8.68 6.90
N GLN A 192 14.83 9.41 6.41
CA GLN A 192 15.71 10.27 7.21
C GLN A 192 15.00 11.57 7.60
N PHE A 193 14.30 12.20 6.64
CA PHE A 193 13.42 13.35 6.88
C PHE A 193 12.34 13.04 7.91
N PHE A 194 11.64 11.92 7.76
CA PHE A 194 10.53 11.53 8.65
C PHE A 194 10.95 11.08 10.06
N ASN A 195 12.23 10.71 10.27
CA ASN A 195 12.73 10.23 11.56
C ASN A 195 13.70 11.21 12.26
N CYS A 196 13.95 12.39 11.70
CA CYS A 196 14.86 13.42 12.24
C CYS A 196 16.20 12.85 12.73
N LYS A 197 16.76 11.89 12.00
CA LYS A 197 18.07 11.28 12.29
C LYS A 197 18.99 11.54 11.11
N PHE A 198 19.55 12.74 11.08
CA PHE A 198 20.57 13.18 10.13
C PHE A 198 21.95 12.83 10.71
N GLY A 199 22.53 11.72 10.24
CA GLY A 199 23.88 11.31 10.61
C GLY A 199 24.39 10.20 9.69
N ASP A 200 25.67 10.26 9.34
CA ASP A 200 26.34 9.34 8.39
C ASP A 200 26.45 7.89 8.89
N ASN A 201 26.24 7.66 10.20
CA ASN A 201 26.17 6.33 10.83
C ASN A 201 24.93 5.49 10.40
N ALA A 202 24.21 5.90 9.35
CA ALA A 202 22.95 5.31 8.92
C ALA A 202 23.07 4.26 7.79
N LYS A 203 24.24 4.07 7.19
CA LYS A 203 24.48 3.03 6.17
C LYS A 203 24.98 1.75 6.83
N LYS A 204 24.16 0.70 6.83
CA LYS A 204 24.54 -0.61 7.33
C LYS A 204 24.92 -1.51 6.16
N VAL A 205 26.21 -1.83 6.03
CA VAL A 205 26.67 -2.88 5.13
C VAL A 205 26.22 -4.21 5.72
N ALA A 206 25.42 -4.96 4.96
CA ALA A 206 24.90 -6.26 5.39
C ALA A 206 25.68 -7.43 4.79
N VAL A 207 26.17 -7.26 3.55
CA VAL A 207 27.04 -8.21 2.86
C VAL A 207 28.08 -7.42 2.07
N GLU A 208 29.36 -7.78 2.20
CA GLU A 208 30.48 -7.12 1.54
C GLU A 208 31.29 -8.14 0.74
N ASN A 209 31.41 -7.89 -0.57
CA ASN A 209 32.18 -8.66 -1.57
C ASN A 209 32.14 -10.19 -1.37
N LEU A 210 30.93 -10.75 -1.26
CA LEU A 210 30.78 -12.19 -1.09
C LEU A 210 31.11 -12.94 -2.40
N ASN A 211 32.06 -13.86 -2.32
CA ASN A 211 32.41 -14.82 -3.38
C ASN A 211 32.16 -16.23 -2.85
N LEU A 212 31.32 -17.02 -3.53
CA LEU A 212 31.01 -18.39 -3.13
C LEU A 212 30.54 -19.20 -4.34
N ARG A 213 31.02 -20.44 -4.45
CA ARG A 213 30.66 -21.39 -5.50
C ARG A 213 29.95 -22.59 -4.91
N LEU A 214 28.87 -23.03 -5.56
CA LEU A 214 28.12 -24.23 -5.19
C LEU A 214 28.12 -25.22 -6.35
N TYR A 215 28.31 -26.49 -6.03
CA TYR A 215 28.48 -27.57 -7.00
C TYR A 215 27.27 -28.50 -7.04
N PRO A 216 26.99 -29.12 -8.20
CA PRO A 216 25.90 -30.08 -8.33
C PRO A 216 26.11 -31.31 -7.43
N GLY A 217 25.03 -31.80 -6.84
CA GLY A 217 25.03 -32.99 -5.98
C GLY A 217 25.57 -32.77 -4.56
N GLN A 218 25.79 -31.53 -4.15
CA GLN A 218 26.33 -31.16 -2.84
C GLN A 218 25.36 -30.27 -2.04
N ILE A 219 25.42 -30.40 -0.71
CA ILE A 219 24.80 -29.47 0.23
C ILE A 219 25.85 -28.48 0.72
N THR A 220 25.66 -27.21 0.41
CA THR A 220 26.47 -26.11 0.96
C THR A 220 25.75 -25.49 2.15
N ALA A 221 26.35 -25.56 3.35
CA ALA A 221 25.80 -24.98 4.57
C ALA A 221 26.43 -23.61 4.86
N LEU A 222 25.62 -22.56 4.90
CA LEU A 222 26.00 -21.20 5.24
C LEU A 222 25.78 -20.95 6.74
N LEU A 223 26.88 -20.95 7.48
CA LEU A 223 26.94 -20.69 8.93
C LEU A 223 27.26 -19.22 9.21
N GLY A 224 26.85 -18.73 10.37
CA GLY A 224 27.08 -17.34 10.77
C GLY A 224 26.29 -17.00 12.02
N HIS A 225 26.70 -15.95 12.74
CA HIS A 225 25.91 -15.46 13.87
C HIS A 225 24.63 -14.76 13.37
N ASN A 226 23.71 -14.45 14.30
CA ASN A 226 22.55 -13.63 13.98
C ASN A 226 23.00 -12.24 13.55
N GLY A 227 22.55 -11.79 12.36
CA GLY A 227 22.98 -10.52 11.78
C GLY A 227 24.28 -10.57 10.96
N ALA A 228 24.86 -11.76 10.70
CA ALA A 228 26.05 -11.92 9.85
C ALA A 228 25.81 -11.67 8.33
N GLY A 229 24.55 -11.57 7.89
CA GLY A 229 24.19 -11.34 6.48
C GLY A 229 23.56 -12.54 5.75
N LYS A 230 23.46 -13.72 6.38
CA LYS A 230 22.93 -14.98 5.78
C LYS A 230 21.62 -14.80 5.02
N SER A 231 20.55 -14.39 5.71
CA SER A 231 19.22 -14.19 5.10
C SER A 231 19.21 -13.06 4.07
N THR A 232 20.12 -12.07 4.18
CA THR A 232 20.27 -11.02 3.17
C THR A 232 20.90 -11.57 1.89
N THR A 233 21.95 -12.40 1.99
CA THR A 233 22.53 -13.12 0.85
C THR A 233 21.46 -13.98 0.17
N PHE A 234 20.70 -14.72 0.95
CA PHE A 234 19.65 -15.59 0.47
C PHE A 234 18.52 -14.83 -0.24
N SER A 235 18.11 -13.68 0.31
CA SER A 235 17.12 -12.78 -0.31
C SER A 235 17.62 -12.16 -1.62
N MET A 236 18.93 -11.95 -1.75
CA MET A 236 19.53 -11.51 -3.01
C MET A 236 19.55 -12.61 -4.06
N LEU A 237 19.90 -13.84 -3.67
CA LEU A 237 19.94 -14.98 -4.61
C LEU A 237 18.55 -15.37 -5.13
N THR A 238 17.53 -15.23 -4.30
CA THR A 238 16.12 -15.50 -4.67
C THR A 238 15.45 -14.33 -5.41
N GLY A 239 16.13 -13.17 -5.47
CA GLY A 239 15.62 -11.96 -6.11
C GLY A 239 14.46 -11.29 -5.36
N VAL A 240 14.34 -11.52 -4.05
CA VAL A 240 13.45 -10.74 -3.16
C VAL A 240 14.02 -9.34 -2.92
N ILE A 241 15.36 -9.24 -2.86
CA ILE A 241 16.08 -7.97 -2.64
C ILE A 241 17.12 -7.79 -3.75
N PRO A 242 17.21 -6.62 -4.41
CA PRO A 242 18.25 -6.38 -5.41
C PRO A 242 19.62 -6.21 -4.75
N SER A 243 20.69 -6.69 -5.41
CA SER A 243 22.07 -6.42 -4.97
C SER A 243 22.47 -4.96 -5.20
N THR A 244 23.32 -4.41 -4.33
CA THR A 244 23.85 -3.03 -4.47
C THR A 244 24.99 -3.00 -5.49
N SER A 245 25.92 -3.96 -5.41
CA SER A 245 26.91 -4.24 -6.44
C SER A 245 27.19 -5.74 -6.51
N GLY A 246 27.89 -6.18 -7.56
CA GLY A 246 28.09 -7.59 -7.87
C GLY A 246 26.86 -8.27 -8.48
N THR A 247 27.06 -9.50 -8.92
CA THR A 247 26.05 -10.37 -9.53
C THR A 247 26.28 -11.81 -9.09
N ALA A 248 25.28 -12.65 -9.32
CA ALA A 248 25.42 -14.09 -9.13
C ALA A 248 24.80 -14.80 -10.32
N PHE A 249 25.40 -15.91 -10.70
CA PHE A 249 25.01 -16.72 -11.85
C PHE A 249 24.47 -18.05 -11.35
N ILE A 250 23.27 -18.41 -11.79
CA ILE A 250 22.61 -19.68 -11.46
C ILE A 250 22.34 -20.40 -12.77
N ASP A 251 22.93 -21.57 -12.99
CA ASP A 251 22.85 -22.31 -14.27
C ASP A 251 23.22 -21.43 -15.50
N ASN A 252 24.27 -20.62 -15.35
CA ASN A 252 24.71 -19.61 -16.33
C ASN A 252 23.74 -18.42 -16.59
N TYR A 253 22.66 -18.30 -15.82
CA TYR A 253 21.75 -17.17 -15.87
C TYR A 253 22.09 -16.13 -14.80
N ASP A 254 22.17 -14.85 -15.18
CA ASP A 254 22.32 -13.77 -14.22
C ASP A 254 20.99 -13.51 -13.50
N ILE A 255 21.05 -13.39 -12.17
CA ILE A 255 19.92 -13.12 -11.29
C ILE A 255 19.26 -11.77 -11.61
N LYS A 256 20.00 -10.80 -12.16
CA LYS A 256 19.44 -9.48 -12.51
C LYS A 256 18.58 -9.51 -13.77
N SER A 257 18.93 -10.31 -14.77
CA SER A 257 18.27 -10.30 -16.09
C SER A 257 17.28 -11.46 -16.28
N ASN A 258 17.58 -12.65 -15.78
CA ASN A 258 16.87 -13.89 -16.14
C ASN A 258 16.21 -14.60 -14.95
N LEU A 259 15.68 -13.84 -13.99
CA LEU A 259 15.12 -14.40 -12.76
C LEU A 259 13.89 -15.32 -13.00
N SER A 260 13.11 -15.07 -14.05
CA SER A 260 11.93 -15.89 -14.38
C SER A 260 12.29 -17.31 -14.80
N GLU A 261 13.41 -17.49 -15.52
CA GLU A 261 13.92 -18.82 -15.91
C GLU A 261 14.50 -19.55 -14.69
N ILE A 262 15.26 -18.85 -13.85
CA ILE A 262 15.82 -19.39 -12.61
C ILE A 262 14.70 -19.90 -11.68
N ARG A 263 13.61 -19.13 -11.52
CA ARG A 263 12.48 -19.49 -10.64
C ARG A 263 11.74 -20.76 -11.05
N LYS A 264 11.78 -21.16 -12.32
CA LYS A 264 11.17 -22.43 -12.78
C LYS A 264 11.93 -23.66 -12.28
N LYS A 265 13.24 -23.52 -12.03
CA LYS A 265 14.12 -24.60 -11.56
C LYS A 265 14.39 -24.55 -10.05
N LEU A 266 14.14 -23.41 -9.42
CA LEU A 266 14.43 -23.13 -8.02
C LEU A 266 13.30 -23.61 -7.08
N GLY A 267 13.66 -24.38 -6.06
CA GLY A 267 12.85 -24.65 -4.87
C GLY A 267 13.28 -23.74 -3.72
N LEU A 268 12.32 -23.14 -3.02
CA LEU A 268 12.59 -22.20 -1.93
C LEU A 268 11.83 -22.61 -0.66
N CYS A 269 12.55 -22.73 0.45
CA CYS A 269 11.97 -22.79 1.79
C CYS A 269 12.38 -21.52 2.57
N PRO A 270 11.51 -20.51 2.68
CA PRO A 270 11.81 -19.26 3.38
C PRO A 270 11.89 -19.44 4.90
N GLN A 271 12.41 -18.44 5.65
CA GLN A 271 12.51 -18.52 7.12
C GLN A 271 11.14 -18.60 7.81
N TYR A 272 10.14 -17.88 7.31
CA TYR A 272 8.77 -17.92 7.82
C TYR A 272 7.90 -18.82 6.95
N ASN A 273 6.95 -19.54 7.55
CA ASN A 273 6.05 -20.42 6.81
C ASN A 273 5.00 -19.60 6.02
N THR A 274 5.29 -19.33 4.75
CA THR A 274 4.40 -18.63 3.80
C THR A 274 3.38 -19.60 3.20
N LEU A 275 2.45 -20.07 4.03
CA LEU A 275 1.41 -21.04 3.64
C LEU A 275 0.04 -20.36 3.56
N PHE A 276 -0.84 -20.90 2.71
CA PHE A 276 -2.23 -20.47 2.65
C PHE A 276 -3.03 -21.24 3.70
N ASP A 277 -3.46 -20.58 4.77
CA ASP A 277 -4.14 -21.26 5.88
C ASP A 277 -5.44 -21.98 5.46
N THR A 278 -6.05 -21.59 4.33
CA THR A 278 -7.30 -22.17 3.78
C THR A 278 -7.10 -23.44 2.97
N LEU A 279 -5.96 -23.60 2.29
CA LEU A 279 -5.71 -24.73 1.38
C LEU A 279 -5.26 -25.98 2.15
N THR A 280 -5.55 -27.17 1.60
CA THR A 280 -5.08 -28.45 2.14
C THR A 280 -3.60 -28.71 1.80
N VAL A 281 -2.96 -29.63 2.52
CA VAL A 281 -1.54 -29.98 2.26
C VAL A 281 -1.33 -30.48 0.83
N MET A 282 -2.22 -31.33 0.32
CA MET A 282 -2.15 -31.83 -1.05
C MET A 282 -2.36 -30.72 -2.09
N GLU A 283 -3.36 -29.85 -1.88
CA GLU A 283 -3.63 -28.69 -2.74
C GLU A 283 -2.43 -27.73 -2.81
N HIS A 284 -1.67 -27.56 -1.71
CA HIS A 284 -0.44 -26.76 -1.75
C HIS A 284 0.61 -27.37 -2.69
N LEU A 285 0.85 -28.68 -2.60
CA LEU A 285 1.85 -29.34 -3.45
C LEU A 285 1.44 -29.31 -4.91
N GLU A 286 0.16 -29.55 -5.20
CA GLU A 286 -0.39 -29.43 -6.55
C GLU A 286 -0.24 -28.01 -7.10
N PHE A 287 -0.63 -27.00 -6.30
CA PHE A 287 -0.56 -25.59 -6.67
C PHE A 287 0.88 -25.16 -7.01
N PHE A 288 1.84 -25.44 -6.13
CA PHE A 288 3.24 -25.06 -6.37
C PHE A 288 3.90 -25.88 -7.49
N CYS A 289 3.50 -27.13 -7.71
CA CYS A 289 3.99 -27.92 -8.85
C CYS A 289 3.51 -27.32 -10.18
N LYS A 290 2.23 -26.95 -10.27
CA LYS A 290 1.66 -26.28 -11.45
C LYS A 290 2.31 -24.91 -11.71
N LEU A 291 2.60 -24.13 -10.66
CA LEU A 291 3.32 -22.85 -10.78
C LEU A 291 4.76 -22.99 -11.32
N LYS A 292 5.44 -24.11 -11.00
CA LYS A 292 6.75 -24.43 -11.58
C LYS A 292 6.68 -24.86 -13.05
N GLY A 293 5.47 -24.99 -13.62
CA GLY A 293 5.25 -25.40 -15.00
C GLY A 293 5.50 -26.89 -15.25
N ARG A 294 5.36 -27.73 -14.22
CA ARG A 294 5.54 -29.19 -14.32
C ARG A 294 4.22 -29.93 -14.14
N VAL A 295 4.16 -31.14 -14.68
CA VAL A 295 3.01 -32.04 -14.50
C VAL A 295 3.00 -32.50 -13.05
N TYR A 296 1.85 -32.33 -12.41
CA TYR A 296 1.67 -32.79 -11.05
C TYR A 296 1.61 -34.32 -11.01
N ASN A 297 2.46 -34.91 -10.17
CA ASN A 297 2.44 -36.35 -9.88
C ASN A 297 2.06 -36.54 -8.41
N GLU A 298 0.91 -37.16 -8.18
CA GLU A 298 0.40 -37.46 -6.83
C GLU A 298 1.34 -38.40 -6.08
N ASP A 299 1.93 -39.39 -6.76
CA ASP A 299 2.83 -40.36 -6.13
C ASP A 299 4.12 -39.70 -5.60
N GLU A 300 4.66 -38.71 -6.33
CA GLU A 300 5.80 -37.91 -5.87
C GLU A 300 5.44 -37.13 -4.60
N ALA A 301 4.26 -36.51 -4.60
CA ALA A 301 3.77 -35.74 -3.45
C ALA A 301 3.56 -36.63 -2.21
N ILE A 302 2.91 -37.79 -2.37
CA ILE A 302 2.67 -38.74 -1.29
C ILE A 302 4.01 -39.28 -0.75
N ASN A 303 4.95 -39.65 -1.62
CA ASN A 303 6.26 -40.14 -1.22
C ASN A 303 7.04 -39.10 -0.37
N ILE A 304 7.04 -37.83 -0.78
CA ILE A 304 7.67 -36.76 0.00
C ILE A 304 6.98 -36.59 1.37
N LEU A 305 5.64 -36.64 1.42
CA LEU A 305 4.87 -36.49 2.66
C LEU A 305 5.04 -37.68 3.61
N GLU A 306 5.17 -38.90 3.09
CA GLU A 306 5.45 -40.12 3.84
C GLU A 306 6.84 -40.07 4.47
N ARG A 307 7.88 -39.71 3.69
CA ARG A 307 9.25 -39.52 4.20
C ARG A 307 9.32 -38.44 5.29
N LEU A 308 8.54 -37.37 5.16
CA LEU A 308 8.40 -36.33 6.19
C LEU A 308 7.53 -36.73 7.39
N LYS A 309 6.94 -37.94 7.39
CA LYS A 309 5.99 -38.42 8.40
C LYS A 309 4.82 -37.45 8.66
N ILE A 310 4.29 -36.86 7.60
CA ILE A 310 3.11 -35.97 7.65
C ILE A 310 1.98 -36.43 6.71
N GLY A 311 2.14 -37.57 6.01
CA GLY A 311 1.14 -38.12 5.09
C GLY A 311 -0.27 -38.27 5.68
N PHE A 312 -0.39 -38.62 6.96
CA PHE A 312 -1.69 -38.73 7.66
C PHE A 312 -2.49 -37.41 7.73
N LYS A 313 -1.85 -36.26 7.46
CA LYS A 313 -2.48 -34.94 7.39
C LYS A 313 -2.54 -34.36 5.98
N ALA A 314 -2.38 -35.17 4.93
CA ALA A 314 -2.42 -34.70 3.54
C ALA A 314 -3.70 -33.92 3.18
N ASN A 315 -4.84 -34.30 3.76
CA ASN A 315 -6.14 -33.65 3.50
C ASN A 315 -6.53 -32.59 4.54
N PHE A 316 -5.64 -32.26 5.49
CA PHE A 316 -5.90 -31.21 6.48
C PHE A 316 -5.55 -29.84 5.92
N ARG A 317 -6.31 -28.82 6.31
CA ARG A 317 -6.00 -27.42 6.01
C ARG A 317 -4.71 -26.99 6.71
N ALA A 318 -3.86 -26.25 6.01
CA ALA A 318 -2.58 -25.79 6.55
C ALA A 318 -2.74 -24.96 7.83
N GLY A 319 -3.84 -24.21 7.98
CA GLY A 319 -4.14 -23.44 9.20
C GLY A 319 -4.17 -24.27 10.49
N ASN A 320 -4.56 -25.54 10.41
CA ASN A 320 -4.71 -26.46 11.54
C ASN A 320 -3.43 -27.26 11.85
N LEU A 321 -2.34 -27.05 11.11
CA LEU A 321 -1.06 -27.71 11.34
C LEU A 321 -0.29 -27.04 12.48
N SER A 322 0.48 -27.85 13.23
CA SER A 322 1.44 -27.32 14.21
C SER A 322 2.57 -26.55 13.49
N GLY A 323 3.32 -25.71 14.22
CA GLY A 323 4.43 -24.94 13.65
C GLY A 323 5.48 -25.82 12.93
N GLY A 324 5.89 -26.93 13.54
CA GLY A 324 6.80 -27.89 12.93
C GLY A 324 6.19 -28.62 11.72
N GLN A 325 4.89 -28.91 11.73
CA GLN A 325 4.18 -29.50 10.59
C GLN A 325 4.08 -28.53 9.40
N LYS A 326 3.79 -27.24 9.67
CA LYS A 326 3.85 -26.17 8.66
C LYS A 326 5.26 -26.07 8.06
N ARG A 327 6.29 -26.24 8.89
CA ARG A 327 7.68 -26.22 8.44
C ARG A 327 8.02 -27.40 7.53
N LYS A 328 7.58 -28.62 7.87
CA LYS A 328 7.68 -29.80 7.01
C LYS A 328 6.99 -29.60 5.66
N LEU A 329 5.79 -29.01 5.66
CA LEU A 329 5.07 -28.67 4.43
C LEU A 329 5.85 -27.66 3.56
N SER A 330 6.42 -26.63 4.16
CA SER A 330 7.27 -25.66 3.44
C SER A 330 8.48 -26.33 2.78
N LEU A 331 9.09 -27.30 3.46
CA LEU A 331 10.17 -28.10 2.88
C LEU A 331 9.68 -28.99 1.72
N ALA A 332 8.50 -29.61 1.85
CA ALA A 332 7.90 -30.40 0.77
C ALA A 332 7.63 -29.55 -0.49
N ILE A 333 7.13 -28.32 -0.32
CA ILE A 333 6.90 -27.35 -1.41
C ILE A 333 8.21 -26.97 -2.12
N ALA A 334 9.31 -26.85 -1.37
CA ALA A 334 10.62 -26.61 -1.96
C ALA A 334 11.08 -27.79 -2.84
N LEU A 335 10.79 -29.02 -2.42
CA LEU A 335 11.24 -30.24 -3.09
C LEU A 335 10.34 -30.72 -4.24
N ILE A 336 9.05 -30.40 -4.25
CA ILE A 336 8.11 -30.90 -5.27
C ILE A 336 8.44 -30.41 -6.69
N GLY A 337 8.17 -31.25 -7.70
CA GLY A 337 8.35 -30.90 -9.10
C GLY A 337 9.82 -30.89 -9.48
N GLY A 338 10.62 -31.84 -8.96
CA GLY A 338 12.01 -32.09 -9.35
C GLY A 338 12.90 -30.85 -9.47
N SER A 339 12.88 -29.96 -8.47
CA SER A 339 13.69 -28.74 -8.47
C SER A 339 15.18 -29.06 -8.43
N GLU A 340 15.94 -28.59 -9.42
CA GLU A 340 17.39 -28.82 -9.57
C GLU A 340 18.20 -28.09 -8.50
N ILE A 341 17.70 -26.93 -8.08
CA ILE A 341 18.35 -26.04 -7.12
C ILE A 341 17.38 -25.81 -5.98
N VAL A 342 17.80 -26.10 -4.74
CA VAL A 342 16.95 -25.94 -3.56
C VAL A 342 17.64 -25.04 -2.55
N MET A 343 16.98 -23.96 -2.18
CA MET A 343 17.44 -23.00 -1.20
C MET A 343 16.59 -23.13 0.06
N LEU A 344 17.23 -23.42 1.20
CA LEU A 344 16.59 -23.63 2.50
C LEU A 344 17.09 -22.62 3.53
N ASP A 345 16.23 -21.70 4.00
CA ASP A 345 16.57 -20.71 5.02
C ASP A 345 16.11 -21.20 6.40
N GLU A 346 17.01 -21.76 7.21
CA GLU A 346 16.75 -22.35 8.54
C GLU A 346 15.62 -23.43 8.58
N PRO A 347 15.66 -24.49 7.74
CA PRO A 347 14.55 -25.42 7.54
C PRO A 347 14.10 -26.15 8.81
N THR A 348 14.98 -26.33 9.79
CA THR A 348 14.74 -27.10 11.02
C THR A 348 14.35 -26.26 12.24
N SER A 349 14.27 -24.94 12.07
CA SER A 349 13.87 -24.03 13.13
C SER A 349 12.44 -24.31 13.61
N GLY A 350 12.27 -24.45 14.94
CA GLY A 350 10.98 -24.72 15.56
C GLY A 350 10.45 -26.17 15.41
N MET A 351 11.29 -27.11 14.95
CA MET A 351 10.99 -28.54 14.94
C MET A 351 11.50 -29.25 16.21
N ASP A 352 10.77 -30.29 16.63
CA ASP A 352 11.22 -31.25 17.63
C ASP A 352 12.43 -32.07 17.11
N PRO A 353 13.28 -32.62 17.99
CA PRO A 353 14.48 -33.35 17.58
C PRO A 353 14.21 -34.52 16.63
N GLY A 354 13.10 -35.26 16.83
CA GLY A 354 12.72 -36.39 15.99
C GLY A 354 12.36 -35.94 14.57
N ALA A 355 11.49 -34.94 14.45
CA ALA A 355 11.17 -34.32 13.17
C ALA A 355 12.39 -33.74 12.45
N ARG A 356 13.36 -33.19 13.21
CA ARG A 356 14.60 -32.66 12.65
C ARG A 356 15.40 -33.75 11.95
N HIS A 357 15.56 -34.90 12.61
CA HIS A 357 16.24 -36.05 12.05
C HIS A 357 15.54 -36.55 10.77
N ASP A 358 14.20 -36.65 10.77
CA ASP A 358 13.43 -37.02 9.57
C ASP A 358 13.67 -36.05 8.39
N THR A 359 13.83 -34.76 8.66
CA THR A 359 14.15 -33.80 7.60
C THR A 359 15.58 -33.93 7.10
N TRP A 360 16.53 -34.23 7.99
CA TRP A 360 17.93 -34.42 7.62
C TRP A 360 18.11 -35.66 6.73
N THR A 361 17.44 -36.77 7.06
CA THR A 361 17.48 -37.98 6.23
C THR A 361 16.93 -37.73 4.84
N LEU A 362 15.78 -37.03 4.74
CA LEU A 362 15.21 -36.64 3.43
C LEU A 362 16.18 -35.78 2.60
N LEU A 363 16.83 -34.78 3.22
CA LEU A 363 17.79 -33.92 2.53
C LEU A 363 19.01 -34.70 2.04
N LEU A 364 19.55 -35.59 2.88
CA LEU A 364 20.67 -36.45 2.50
C LEU A 364 20.32 -37.38 1.34
N GLU A 365 19.10 -37.91 1.31
CA GLU A 365 18.62 -38.78 0.23
C GLU A 365 18.39 -38.03 -1.09
N GLU A 366 17.93 -36.77 -1.03
CA GLU A 366 17.69 -35.94 -2.22
C GLU A 366 18.94 -35.20 -2.71
N LYS A 367 20.05 -35.21 -1.96
CA LYS A 367 21.27 -34.44 -2.30
C LYS A 367 21.91 -34.86 -3.62
N SER A 368 21.86 -36.15 -3.96
CA SER A 368 22.48 -36.65 -5.20
C SER A 368 21.83 -36.09 -6.47
N LYS A 369 20.56 -35.69 -6.38
CA LYS A 369 19.78 -35.21 -7.52
C LYS A 369 19.79 -33.68 -7.67
N ARG A 370 20.23 -32.94 -6.64
CA ARG A 370 19.95 -31.50 -6.51
C ARG A 370 21.14 -30.75 -5.92
N THR A 371 21.29 -29.48 -6.28
CA THR A 371 22.21 -28.57 -5.60
C THR A 371 21.47 -27.88 -4.46
N MET A 372 21.96 -27.98 -3.24
CA MET A 372 21.28 -27.41 -2.08
C MET A 372 22.11 -26.35 -1.36
N LEU A 373 21.50 -25.20 -1.10
CA LEU A 373 22.05 -24.16 -0.24
C LEU A 373 21.21 -24.09 1.03
N LEU A 374 21.84 -24.38 2.17
CA LEU A 374 21.21 -24.39 3.48
C LEU A 374 21.77 -23.23 4.32
N THR A 375 20.92 -22.40 4.92
CA THR A 375 21.36 -21.54 6.02
C THR A 375 20.95 -22.19 7.34
N THR A 376 21.87 -22.19 8.31
CA THR A 376 21.55 -22.66 9.65
C THR A 376 22.39 -21.94 10.70
N HIS A 377 21.89 -21.94 11.92
CA HIS A 377 22.63 -21.55 13.11
C HIS A 377 22.94 -22.74 14.02
N PHE A 378 22.46 -23.95 13.68
CA PHE A 378 22.79 -25.20 14.37
C PHE A 378 24.03 -25.81 13.72
N MET A 379 25.09 -25.99 14.49
CA MET A 379 26.38 -26.39 13.92
C MET A 379 26.44 -27.91 13.72
N GLU A 380 25.78 -28.69 14.58
CA GLU A 380 25.45 -30.10 14.33
C GLU A 380 24.77 -30.32 12.97
N GLU A 381 23.83 -29.46 12.57
CA GLU A 381 23.14 -29.57 11.28
C GLU A 381 24.07 -29.33 10.10
N ALA A 382 24.94 -28.31 10.20
CA ALA A 382 25.93 -28.03 9.16
C ALA A 382 27.01 -29.12 9.10
N ASP A 383 27.40 -29.71 10.22
CA ASP A 383 28.38 -30.79 10.30
C ASP A 383 27.84 -32.09 9.68
N LEU A 384 26.56 -32.41 9.90
CA LEU A 384 25.92 -33.61 9.36
C LEU A 384 25.52 -33.48 7.88
N LEU A 385 24.90 -32.35 7.51
CA LEU A 385 24.36 -32.14 6.16
C LEU A 385 25.37 -31.51 5.21
N GLY A 386 26.25 -30.64 5.69
CA GLY A 386 27.10 -29.81 4.84
C GLY A 386 28.29 -30.59 4.29
N ASP A 387 28.23 -30.94 3.00
CA ASP A 387 29.41 -31.41 2.27
C ASP A 387 30.46 -30.27 2.19
N ARG A 388 29.99 -29.02 2.10
CA ARG A 388 30.81 -27.81 2.20
C ARG A 388 30.16 -26.80 3.14
N ILE A 389 30.94 -26.24 4.05
CA ILE A 389 30.51 -25.26 5.05
C ILE A 389 31.17 -23.92 4.74
N ALA A 390 30.38 -22.86 4.72
CA ALA A 390 30.81 -21.48 4.52
C ALA A 390 30.47 -20.66 5.76
N ILE A 391 31.49 -20.09 6.43
CA ILE A 391 31.29 -19.32 7.67
C ILE A 391 31.31 -17.83 7.35
N MET A 392 30.19 -17.15 7.61
CA MET A 392 30.05 -15.69 7.48
C MET A 392 30.11 -15.00 8.86
N ALA A 393 30.86 -13.90 8.92
CA ALA A 393 30.88 -12.99 10.07
C ALA A 393 30.93 -11.55 9.60
N HIS A 394 30.13 -10.68 10.23
CA HIS A 394 30.05 -9.24 9.93
C HIS A 394 29.81 -8.85 8.45
N GLY A 395 29.15 -9.71 7.67
CA GLY A 395 28.86 -9.47 6.25
C GLY A 395 29.88 -10.05 5.27
N ASN A 396 30.98 -10.65 5.77
CA ASN A 396 32.08 -11.14 4.94
C ASN A 396 32.22 -12.66 5.14
N LEU A 397 32.62 -13.36 4.07
CA LEU A 397 32.99 -14.77 4.15
C LEU A 397 34.37 -14.90 4.79
N GLN A 398 34.49 -15.68 5.86
CA GLN A 398 35.75 -15.86 6.59
C GLN A 398 36.52 -17.08 6.10
N CYS A 399 35.82 -18.18 5.85
CA CYS A 399 36.38 -19.42 5.34
C CYS A 399 35.31 -20.28 4.66
N SER A 400 35.76 -21.20 3.80
CA SER A 400 34.91 -22.20 3.17
C SER A 400 35.64 -23.52 2.96
N GLY A 401 34.96 -24.64 3.21
CA GLY A 401 35.51 -25.98 3.03
C GLY A 401 34.67 -27.05 3.72
N SER A 402 35.09 -28.31 3.61
CA SER A 402 34.48 -29.44 4.30
C SER A 402 34.59 -29.31 5.82
N SER A 403 33.69 -29.96 6.56
CA SER A 403 33.75 -29.96 8.03
C SER A 403 35.12 -30.44 8.55
N MET A 404 35.66 -31.50 7.92
CA MET A 404 36.96 -32.05 8.28
C MET A 404 38.10 -31.07 8.01
N PHE A 405 38.07 -30.35 6.87
CA PHE A 405 39.05 -29.31 6.54
C PHE A 405 39.01 -28.17 7.55
N LEU A 406 37.82 -27.65 7.87
CA LEU A 406 37.67 -26.54 8.82
C LEU A 406 38.08 -26.94 10.25
N LYS A 407 37.73 -28.14 10.70
CA LYS A 407 38.19 -28.69 11.99
C LYS A 407 39.70 -28.87 12.01
N LYS A 408 40.33 -29.26 10.91
CA LYS A 408 41.80 -29.36 10.82
C LYS A 408 42.47 -27.97 10.83
N LEU A 409 41.87 -26.98 10.16
CA LEU A 409 42.47 -25.65 9.98
C LEU A 409 42.31 -24.75 11.21
N TYR A 410 41.14 -24.80 11.86
CA TYR A 410 40.80 -23.96 13.00
C TYR A 410 40.72 -24.72 14.32
N GLY A 411 40.47 -26.02 14.30
CA GLY A 411 40.37 -26.82 15.51
C GLY A 411 41.66 -26.75 16.32
N ALA A 412 41.49 -26.70 17.63
CA ALA A 412 42.59 -26.60 18.59
C ALA A 412 43.17 -27.99 18.94
N GLY A 413 42.59 -29.08 18.43
CA GLY A 413 43.06 -30.45 18.65
C GLY A 413 41.96 -31.38 19.16
N TYR A 414 42.33 -32.26 20.08
CA TYR A 414 41.44 -33.14 20.84
C TYR A 414 41.32 -32.64 22.27
N HIS A 415 40.12 -32.74 22.83
CA HIS A 415 39.87 -32.43 24.23
C HIS A 415 39.91 -33.71 25.04
N LEU A 416 40.90 -33.82 25.91
CA LEU A 416 40.99 -34.88 26.90
C LEU A 416 40.37 -34.37 28.19
N THR A 417 39.15 -34.80 28.48
CA THR A 417 38.45 -34.51 29.74
C THR A 417 38.80 -35.59 30.75
N ILE A 418 39.30 -35.18 31.91
CA ILE A 418 39.68 -36.07 33.00
C ILE A 418 38.83 -35.71 34.21
N VAL A 419 38.11 -36.70 34.73
CA VAL A 419 37.30 -36.64 35.94
C VAL A 419 38.11 -37.21 37.08
N PHE A 420 38.30 -36.43 38.14
CA PHE A 420 39.06 -36.81 39.34
C PHE A 420 38.13 -37.32 40.44
N ASN A 421 38.63 -38.25 41.27
CA ASN A 421 37.85 -38.84 42.35
C ASN A 421 37.29 -37.79 43.33
N LYS A 422 36.07 -38.04 43.83
CA LYS A 422 35.38 -37.18 44.79
C LYS A 422 36.05 -37.27 46.18
N GLY A 423 36.27 -36.13 46.84
CA GLY A 423 36.80 -36.06 48.21
C GLY A 423 38.13 -35.30 48.39
N ILE A 424 38.63 -34.67 47.33
CA ILE A 424 39.91 -33.93 47.34
C ILE A 424 39.65 -32.48 47.80
N PRO A 425 40.42 -31.91 48.72
CA PRO A 425 40.28 -30.51 49.10
C PRO A 425 40.65 -29.57 47.93
N LEU A 426 39.90 -28.47 47.75
CA LEU A 426 40.05 -27.48 46.66
C LEU A 426 41.51 -27.01 46.43
N ASN A 427 42.30 -26.94 47.49
CA ASN A 427 43.71 -26.51 47.43
C ASN A 427 44.64 -27.57 46.79
N GLU A 428 44.31 -28.86 46.87
CA GLU A 428 45.11 -29.96 46.31
C GLU A 428 44.71 -30.31 44.86
N ILE A 429 43.45 -30.06 44.50
CA ILE A 429 42.92 -30.26 43.15
C ILE A 429 43.75 -29.50 42.10
N HIS A 430 44.11 -28.24 42.38
CA HIS A 430 44.95 -27.44 41.48
C HIS A 430 46.34 -28.03 41.25
N LYS A 431 46.92 -28.72 42.25
CA LYS A 431 48.22 -29.40 42.13
C LYS A 431 48.10 -30.63 41.24
N GLN A 432 47.00 -31.36 41.34
CA GLN A 432 46.73 -32.53 40.50
C GLN A 432 46.54 -32.15 39.04
N TYR A 433 45.82 -31.06 38.75
CA TYR A 433 45.69 -30.55 37.38
C TYR A 433 47.04 -30.23 36.75
N LYS A 434 47.95 -29.63 37.52
CA LYS A 434 49.33 -29.36 37.06
C LYS A 434 50.15 -30.64 36.87
N ASN A 435 50.02 -31.62 37.75
CA ASN A 435 50.73 -32.90 37.61
C ASN A 435 50.33 -33.64 36.33
N VAL A 436 49.03 -33.65 36.01
CA VAL A 436 48.50 -34.25 34.78
C VAL A 436 48.93 -33.45 33.55
N LEU A 437 48.91 -32.11 33.61
CA LEU A 437 49.45 -31.27 32.53
C LEU A 437 50.95 -31.56 32.27
N LEU A 438 51.76 -31.66 33.33
CA LEU A 438 53.19 -31.96 33.22
C LEU A 438 53.42 -33.34 32.60
N PHE A 439 52.61 -34.33 32.97
CA PHE A 439 52.62 -35.65 32.35
C PHE A 439 52.23 -35.58 30.87
N LEU A 440 51.17 -34.86 30.50
CA LEU A 440 50.80 -34.71 29.09
C LEU A 440 51.89 -34.01 28.28
N ARG A 441 52.60 -33.05 28.90
CA ARG A 441 53.74 -32.36 28.29
C ARG A 441 54.97 -33.24 28.06
N THR A 442 55.11 -34.40 28.70
CA THR A 442 56.22 -35.33 28.35
C THR A 442 56.01 -36.00 26.99
N TYR A 443 54.76 -36.09 26.52
CA TYR A 443 54.42 -36.69 25.23
C TYR A 443 54.09 -35.66 24.15
N CYS A 444 53.44 -34.56 24.55
CA CYS A 444 52.92 -33.50 23.71
C CYS A 444 53.33 -32.13 24.27
N ASP A 445 54.34 -31.50 23.67
CA ASP A 445 54.88 -30.22 24.16
C ASP A 445 53.83 -29.09 24.15
N ASP A 446 52.90 -29.14 23.20
CA ASP A 446 51.83 -28.15 22.98
C ASP A 446 50.56 -28.41 23.84
N ALA A 447 50.63 -29.26 24.86
CA ALA A 447 49.48 -29.53 25.73
C ALA A 447 49.14 -28.35 26.65
N GLU A 448 47.89 -27.90 26.58
CA GLU A 448 47.37 -26.78 27.36
C GLU A 448 46.12 -27.18 28.15
N MET A 449 45.91 -26.57 29.32
CA MET A 449 44.68 -26.75 30.10
C MET A 449 43.64 -25.74 29.62
N HIS A 450 42.55 -26.22 29.05
CA HIS A 450 41.51 -25.36 28.47
C HIS A 450 40.49 -24.92 29.52
N SER A 451 40.04 -25.85 30.37
CA SER A 451 39.09 -25.56 31.44
C SER A 451 39.30 -26.49 32.63
N ALA A 452 39.04 -25.97 33.83
CA ALA A 452 39.06 -26.75 35.06
C ALA A 452 37.87 -26.30 35.92
N VAL A 453 36.89 -27.19 36.11
CA VAL A 453 35.65 -26.90 36.83
C VAL A 453 35.37 -28.03 37.81
N GLY A 454 35.35 -27.71 39.11
CA GLY A 454 35.07 -28.70 40.15
C GLY A 454 36.12 -29.82 40.17
N ASN A 455 35.70 -31.03 39.81
CA ASN A 455 36.53 -32.23 39.74
C ASN A 455 36.86 -32.66 38.29
N GLU A 456 36.57 -31.82 37.30
CA GLU A 456 36.80 -32.12 35.90
C GLU A 456 37.79 -31.12 35.32
N ALA A 457 38.81 -31.60 34.61
CA ALA A 457 39.73 -30.77 33.85
C ALA A 457 39.78 -31.23 32.40
N THR A 458 39.73 -30.27 31.49
CA THR A 458 39.82 -30.52 30.04
C THR A 458 41.14 -30.00 29.52
N TYR A 459 41.91 -30.90 28.91
CA TYR A 459 43.20 -30.61 28.30
C TYR A 459 43.09 -30.63 26.78
N LEU A 460 43.71 -29.66 26.14
CA LEU A 460 43.78 -29.55 24.71
C LEU A 460 45.06 -30.21 24.22
N ILE A 461 44.94 -31.19 23.31
CA ILE A 461 46.06 -31.91 22.72
C ILE A 461 46.04 -31.74 21.20
N SER A 462 47.12 -31.19 20.64
CA SER A 462 47.25 -30.97 19.19
C SER A 462 47.13 -32.27 18.37
N GLN A 463 46.51 -32.17 17.19
CA GLN A 463 46.34 -33.30 16.26
C GLN A 463 47.68 -33.82 15.71
N LEU A 464 48.75 -33.01 15.75
CA LEU A 464 50.09 -33.37 15.28
C LEU A 464 50.66 -34.61 16.01
N HIS A 465 50.25 -34.83 17.26
CA HIS A 465 50.74 -35.92 18.10
C HIS A 465 49.82 -37.15 18.11
N ARG A 466 48.89 -37.27 17.15
CA ARG A 466 47.90 -38.37 17.09
C ARG A 466 48.51 -39.77 17.14
N SER A 467 49.73 -39.96 16.61
CA SER A 467 50.44 -41.25 16.67
C SER A 467 50.80 -41.67 18.11
N LYS A 468 50.99 -40.72 19.03
CA LYS A 468 51.34 -40.96 20.44
C LYS A 468 50.11 -41.15 21.34
N PHE A 469 48.89 -41.00 20.82
CA PHE A 469 47.68 -41.07 21.66
C PHE A 469 47.47 -42.44 22.29
N SER A 470 47.77 -43.51 21.54
CA SER A 470 47.66 -44.88 22.06
C SER A 470 48.57 -45.11 23.27
N THR A 471 49.80 -44.57 23.26
CA THR A 471 50.72 -44.67 24.40
C THR A 471 50.26 -43.80 25.57
N ILE A 472 49.79 -42.57 25.29
CA ILE A 472 49.28 -41.65 26.33
C ILE A 472 48.09 -42.28 27.07
N PHE A 473 47.11 -42.85 26.36
CA PHE A 473 45.93 -43.45 27.01
C PHE A 473 46.29 -44.72 27.79
N LYS A 474 47.19 -45.55 27.27
CA LYS A 474 47.67 -46.74 27.99
C LYS A 474 48.40 -46.37 29.28
N ASP A 475 49.24 -45.33 29.25
CA ASP A 475 49.99 -44.87 30.41
C ASP A 475 49.11 -44.09 31.41
N LEU A 476 48.05 -43.41 30.92
CA LEU A 476 47.01 -42.83 31.77
C LEU A 476 46.18 -43.89 32.48
N GLU A 477 45.77 -44.96 31.78
CA GLU A 477 45.08 -46.11 32.39
C GLU A 477 45.93 -46.78 33.45
N GLY A 478 47.20 -47.07 33.15
CA GLY A 478 48.14 -47.63 34.12
C GLY A 478 48.48 -46.68 35.28
N GLY A 479 48.24 -45.37 35.11
CA GLY A 479 48.49 -44.31 36.08
C GLY A 479 47.26 -43.81 36.85
N GLN A 480 46.08 -44.38 36.67
CA GLN A 480 44.83 -43.87 37.26
C GLN A 480 44.89 -43.73 38.79
N GLU A 481 45.45 -44.73 39.50
CA GLU A 481 45.64 -44.67 40.95
C GLU A 481 46.65 -43.60 41.38
N LYS A 482 47.70 -43.37 40.57
CA LYS A 482 48.76 -42.39 40.84
C LYS A 482 48.27 -40.96 40.66
N PHE A 483 47.39 -40.71 39.69
CA PHE A 483 46.84 -39.39 39.38
C PHE A 483 45.45 -39.15 39.98
N ASN A 484 44.90 -40.14 40.71
CA ASN A 484 43.57 -40.11 41.34
C ASN A 484 42.43 -39.79 40.35
N ILE A 485 42.49 -40.42 39.18
CA ILE A 485 41.54 -40.24 38.07
C ILE A 485 40.40 -41.26 38.22
N GLU A 486 39.15 -40.79 38.19
CA GLU A 486 37.94 -41.63 38.16
C GLU A 486 37.68 -42.15 36.75
N SER A 487 37.71 -41.25 35.76
CA SER A 487 37.54 -41.58 34.35
C SER A 487 38.17 -40.51 33.47
N PHE A 488 38.49 -40.86 32.23
CA PHE A 488 38.89 -39.89 31.22
C PHE A 488 38.17 -40.18 29.90
N GLY A 489 37.89 -39.12 29.15
CA GLY A 489 37.21 -39.17 27.86
C GLY A 489 37.90 -38.25 26.87
N VAL A 490 37.85 -38.63 25.58
CA VAL A 490 38.42 -37.84 24.50
C VAL A 490 37.31 -37.39 23.59
N SER A 491 37.16 -36.09 23.40
CA SER A 491 36.27 -35.51 22.40
C SER A 491 37.06 -34.79 21.31
N ILE A 492 36.45 -34.72 20.13
CA ILE A 492 37.00 -34.03 18.97
C ILE A 492 36.48 -32.60 18.99
N THR A 493 37.28 -31.66 18.49
CA THR A 493 36.81 -30.28 18.23
C THR A 493 35.52 -30.30 17.41
N THR A 494 34.47 -29.71 17.97
CA THR A 494 33.18 -29.65 17.31
C THR A 494 33.14 -28.46 16.35
N MET A 495 32.14 -28.42 15.46
CA MET A 495 31.96 -27.27 14.57
C MET A 495 31.64 -25.98 15.36
N GLU A 496 31.07 -26.13 16.57
CA GLU A 496 30.85 -25.03 17.52
C GLU A 496 32.12 -24.29 17.90
N GLU A 497 33.17 -25.02 18.24
CA GLU A 497 34.44 -24.42 18.63
C GLU A 497 35.15 -23.73 17.46
N VAL A 498 35.13 -24.38 16.29
CA VAL A 498 35.64 -23.78 15.04
C VAL A 498 34.93 -22.47 14.76
N PHE A 499 33.60 -22.47 14.86
CA PHE A 499 32.79 -21.28 14.65
C PHE A 499 33.10 -20.16 15.65
N LEU A 500 33.21 -20.46 16.94
CA LEU A 500 33.58 -19.48 17.98
C LEU A 500 34.95 -18.86 17.68
N LYS A 501 35.95 -19.69 17.38
CA LYS A 501 37.30 -19.22 17.07
C LYS A 501 37.35 -18.35 15.81
N VAL A 502 36.64 -18.74 14.75
CA VAL A 502 36.54 -17.92 13.52
C VAL A 502 35.85 -16.58 13.81
N ASN A 503 34.80 -16.59 14.64
CA ASN A 503 34.10 -15.38 15.02
C ASN A 503 34.95 -14.45 15.90
N ASP A 504 35.75 -15.00 16.82
CA ASP A 504 36.67 -14.22 17.65
C ASP A 504 37.74 -13.54 16.79
N ILE A 505 38.32 -14.27 15.83
CA ILE A 505 39.26 -13.69 14.84
C ILE A 505 38.56 -12.57 14.04
N ALA A 506 37.31 -12.79 13.62
CA ALA A 506 36.55 -11.79 12.89
C ALA A 506 36.21 -10.55 13.73
N ASN A 507 35.90 -10.73 15.03
CA ASN A 507 35.64 -9.64 15.98
C ASN A 507 36.90 -8.81 16.20
N VAL A 508 38.05 -9.45 16.43
CA VAL A 508 39.34 -8.75 16.58
C VAL A 508 39.65 -7.94 15.32
N ASN A 509 39.52 -8.54 14.13
CA ASN A 509 39.72 -7.84 12.86
C ASN A 509 38.76 -6.65 12.68
N ARG A 510 37.51 -6.78 13.13
CA ARG A 510 36.52 -5.71 13.09
C ARG A 510 36.87 -4.58 14.05
N ASP A 511 37.22 -4.90 15.28
CA ASP A 511 37.51 -3.91 16.31
C ASP A 511 38.80 -3.14 15.99
N ILE A 512 39.78 -3.79 15.35
CA ILE A 512 40.94 -3.14 14.72
C ILE A 512 40.48 -2.17 13.63
N LYS A 513 39.61 -2.60 12.70
CA LYS A 513 39.07 -1.73 11.63
C LYS A 513 38.24 -0.55 12.16
N LEU A 514 37.60 -0.71 13.33
CA LEU A 514 36.80 0.34 13.98
C LEU A 514 37.62 1.25 14.91
N GLY A 515 38.91 0.97 15.10
CA GLY A 515 39.80 1.76 15.96
C GLY A 515 39.48 1.66 17.46
N ILE A 516 38.79 0.61 17.89
CA ILE A 516 38.38 0.40 19.30
C ILE A 516 39.56 -0.14 20.12
N PHE A 517 40.45 -0.92 19.50
CA PHE A 517 41.70 -1.34 20.11
C PHE A 517 42.81 -0.29 19.86
N ASN A 518 42.98 0.63 20.81
CA ASN A 518 44.30 1.17 21.12
C ASN A 518 45.05 0.13 21.98
N GLU A 519 46.37 0.04 21.86
CA GLU A 519 47.25 -1.02 22.42
C GLU A 519 47.17 -1.26 23.96
N ASN A 520 46.28 -0.59 24.71
CA ASN A 520 46.11 -0.73 26.16
C ASN A 520 44.68 -1.21 26.55
N GLY A 521 44.37 -2.49 26.28
CA GLY A 521 43.02 -3.07 26.32
C GLY A 521 42.48 -3.60 27.66
N THR A 522 42.95 -3.15 28.84
CA THR A 522 42.55 -3.75 30.13
C THR A 522 41.55 -2.92 30.96
N ASN A 523 41.41 -1.62 30.71
CA ASN A 523 40.69 -0.72 31.63
C ASN A 523 39.17 -0.57 31.37
N GLU A 524 38.66 -0.78 30.16
CA GLU A 524 37.23 -0.54 29.87
C GLU A 524 36.31 -1.69 30.28
N LYS A 525 36.80 -2.93 30.27
CA LYS A 525 36.02 -4.12 30.63
C LYS A 525 35.60 -4.12 32.09
N ASN A 526 36.48 -3.64 32.97
CA ASN A 526 36.22 -3.52 34.42
C ASN A 526 35.17 -2.44 34.72
N ASN A 527 35.21 -1.30 34.01
CA ASN A 527 34.22 -0.22 34.16
C ASN A 527 32.80 -0.65 33.74
N LEU A 528 32.67 -1.53 32.74
CA LEU A 528 31.38 -2.10 32.35
C LEU A 528 30.83 -3.06 33.40
N ILE A 529 31.71 -3.88 34.00
CA ILE A 529 31.34 -4.81 35.07
C ILE A 529 30.87 -4.05 36.32
N GLU A 530 31.51 -2.93 36.68
CA GLU A 530 31.06 -2.06 37.76
C GLU A 530 29.68 -1.45 37.48
N LYS A 531 29.44 -0.91 36.28
CA LYS A 531 28.11 -0.41 35.88
C LYS A 531 27.04 -1.49 35.90
N PHE A 532 27.38 -2.74 35.59
CA PHE A 532 26.46 -3.87 35.67
C PHE A 532 26.11 -4.24 37.12
N ASN A 533 27.05 -4.08 38.05
CA ASN A 533 26.81 -4.32 39.47
C ASN A 533 25.89 -3.26 40.09
N ASP A 534 25.99 -2.00 39.67
CA ASP A 534 25.10 -0.93 40.12
C ASP A 534 23.63 -1.15 39.72
N LEU A 535 23.38 -1.78 38.56
CA LEU A 535 22.03 -2.09 38.07
C LEU A 535 21.28 -3.14 38.90
N LYS A 536 21.96 -3.93 39.75
CA LYS A 536 21.31 -4.94 40.61
C LYS A 536 20.56 -4.32 41.80
N ASN A 537 20.86 -3.09 42.19
CA ASN A 537 20.25 -2.42 43.34
C ASN A 537 18.96 -1.67 42.97
N ILE A 538 17.95 -2.38 42.45
CA ILE A 538 16.67 -1.77 42.08
C ILE A 538 15.76 -1.64 43.32
N ARG A 539 15.47 -0.40 43.74
CA ARG A 539 14.50 -0.12 44.82
C ARG A 539 13.07 -0.46 44.38
N LYS A 540 12.37 -1.31 45.14
CA LYS A 540 10.94 -1.62 44.91
C LYS A 540 10.06 -0.47 45.42
N ILE A 541 9.22 0.08 44.55
CA ILE A 541 8.26 1.16 44.88
C ILE A 541 6.95 0.52 45.36
N SER A 542 6.36 1.02 46.45
CA SER A 542 5.10 0.53 47.02
C SER A 542 4.08 1.67 47.21
N GLY A 543 2.80 1.33 47.41
CA GLY A 543 1.72 2.29 47.73
C GLY A 543 1.10 3.01 46.52
N MET A 544 0.62 4.25 46.72
CA MET A 544 -0.03 5.05 45.67
C MET A 544 0.93 5.40 44.53
N ASN A 545 2.21 5.61 44.84
CA ASN A 545 3.26 5.92 43.86
C ASN A 545 3.46 4.79 42.85
N TYR A 546 3.25 3.53 43.26
CA TYR A 546 3.27 2.37 42.37
C TYR A 546 2.15 2.46 41.31
N TYR A 547 0.93 2.79 41.74
CA TYR A 547 -0.20 2.96 40.83
C TYR A 547 -0.03 4.16 39.90
N LEU A 548 0.46 5.29 40.39
CA LEU A 548 0.78 6.47 39.57
C LEU A 548 1.89 6.19 38.55
N GLN A 549 2.88 5.37 38.92
CA GLN A 549 3.92 4.95 38.00
C GLN A 549 3.36 4.08 36.86
N HIS A 550 2.44 3.16 37.16
CA HIS A 550 1.73 2.39 36.14
C HIS A 550 0.90 3.27 35.20
N MET A 551 0.17 4.24 35.76
CA MET A 551 -0.55 5.25 34.95
C MET A 551 0.44 5.98 34.04
N LYS A 552 1.50 6.56 34.60
CA LYS A 552 2.52 7.32 33.86
C LYS A 552 3.21 6.48 32.78
N ALA A 553 3.49 5.21 33.06
CA ALA A 553 4.10 4.29 32.10
C ALA A 553 3.16 3.99 30.92
N MET A 554 1.86 3.80 31.19
CA MET A 554 0.83 3.62 30.15
C MET A 554 0.70 4.87 29.28
N PHE A 555 0.62 6.05 29.90
CA PHE A 555 0.59 7.34 29.21
C PHE A 555 1.83 7.54 28.33
N LEU A 556 3.03 7.34 28.88
CA LEU A 556 4.28 7.50 28.16
C LEU A 556 4.37 6.53 26.97
N LYS A 557 3.99 5.26 27.17
CA LYS A 557 3.94 4.25 26.10
C LYS A 557 3.07 4.75 24.95
N ARG A 558 1.92 5.34 25.26
CA ARG A 558 0.97 5.79 24.26
C ARG A 558 1.40 7.06 23.56
N ILE A 559 1.97 8.03 24.27
CA ILE A 559 2.60 9.23 23.67
C ILE A 559 3.74 8.80 22.73
N ILE A 560 4.63 7.92 23.18
CA ILE A 560 5.71 7.40 22.34
C ILE A 560 5.15 6.70 21.09
N TYR A 561 4.06 5.93 21.24
CA TYR A 561 3.41 5.30 20.11
C TYR A 561 2.86 6.34 19.12
N PHE A 562 2.14 7.35 19.59
CA PHE A 562 1.60 8.42 18.75
C PHE A 562 2.70 9.22 18.06
N CYS A 563 3.74 9.65 18.79
CA CYS A 563 4.88 10.38 18.21
C CYS A 563 5.62 9.55 17.15
N ARG A 564 5.85 8.25 17.39
CA ARG A 564 6.53 7.37 16.42
C ARG A 564 5.66 6.97 15.22
N LYS A 565 4.34 7.02 15.36
CA LYS A 565 3.36 6.68 14.30
C LYS A 565 2.49 7.88 13.92
N TRP A 566 3.07 9.08 13.97
CA TRP A 566 2.38 10.33 13.64
C TRP A 566 1.82 10.31 12.22
N THR A 567 2.48 9.63 11.28
CA THR A 567 2.03 9.43 9.89
C THR A 567 0.72 8.67 9.75
N GLN A 568 0.35 7.83 10.72
CA GLN A 568 -0.96 7.14 10.73
C GLN A 568 -1.99 7.94 11.52
N PHE A 569 -1.56 8.58 12.62
CA PHE A 569 -2.46 9.26 13.53
C PHE A 569 -2.93 10.63 13.02
N ILE A 570 -2.02 11.47 12.52
CA ILE A 570 -2.35 12.82 12.06
C ILE A 570 -3.38 12.80 10.92
N PRO A 571 -3.20 12.01 9.84
CA PRO A 571 -4.24 11.94 8.79
C PRO A 571 -5.57 11.47 9.33
N SER A 572 -5.57 10.53 10.28
CA SER A 572 -6.81 9.99 10.85
C SER A 572 -7.60 11.00 11.70
N LEU A 573 -6.95 12.07 12.18
CA LEU A 573 -7.57 13.18 12.89
C LEU A 573 -7.91 14.36 11.95
N ILE A 574 -7.02 14.67 11.01
CA ILE A 574 -7.20 15.75 10.04
C ILE A 574 -8.31 15.42 9.03
N ILE A 575 -8.40 14.18 8.54
CA ILE A 575 -9.34 13.81 7.48
C ILE A 575 -10.81 14.07 7.87
N PRO A 576 -11.29 13.68 9.08
CA PRO A 576 -12.65 14.02 9.51
C PRO A 576 -12.90 15.53 9.60
N ILE A 577 -11.91 16.30 10.06
CA ILE A 577 -11.99 17.77 10.17
C ILE A 577 -12.04 18.40 8.78
N LEU A 578 -11.17 17.96 7.86
CA LEU A 578 -11.18 18.39 6.47
C LEU A 578 -12.52 18.06 5.84
N TYR A 579 -13.03 16.85 6.01
CA TYR A 579 -14.34 16.42 5.50
C TYR A 579 -15.48 17.33 6.01
N LEU A 580 -15.48 17.67 7.29
CA LEU A 580 -16.46 18.60 7.88
C LEU A 580 -16.30 20.04 7.35
N SER A 581 -15.06 20.52 7.21
CA SER A 581 -14.77 21.86 6.67
C SER A 581 -15.20 21.99 5.21
N LEU A 582 -14.96 20.96 4.42
CA LEU A 582 -15.28 20.89 3.00
C LEU A 582 -16.80 20.85 2.79
N LEU A 583 -17.53 20.14 3.66
CA LEU A 583 -18.99 20.11 3.59
C LEU A 583 -19.65 21.40 4.08
N THR A 584 -19.13 22.01 5.15
CA THR A 584 -19.60 23.34 5.55
C THR A 584 -19.36 24.38 4.46
N TRP A 585 -18.28 24.23 3.68
CA TRP A 585 -18.06 25.04 2.49
C TRP A 585 -19.13 24.80 1.41
N THR A 586 -19.52 23.55 1.13
CA THR A 586 -20.61 23.28 0.16
C THR A 586 -21.95 23.89 0.55
N LEU A 587 -22.24 24.00 1.85
CA LEU A 587 -23.48 24.63 2.32
C LEU A 587 -23.52 26.13 2.05
N LYS A 588 -22.36 26.80 1.99
CA LYS A 588 -22.30 28.22 1.59
C LYS A 588 -22.67 28.44 0.12
N ILE A 589 -22.60 27.40 -0.70
CA ILE A 589 -22.99 27.45 -2.12
C ILE A 589 -24.52 27.43 -2.28
N ILE A 590 -25.25 26.93 -1.27
CA ILE A 590 -26.73 26.90 -1.30
C ILE A 590 -27.26 28.34 -1.16
N PRO A 591 -28.04 28.85 -2.12
CA PRO A 591 -28.54 30.22 -2.09
C PRO A 591 -29.55 30.40 -0.95
N ALA A 592 -29.25 31.34 -0.04
CA ALA A 592 -30.19 31.78 0.99
C ALA A 592 -31.12 32.88 0.43
N PRO A 593 -32.37 32.99 0.92
CA PRO A 593 -33.26 34.09 0.56
C PRO A 593 -32.64 35.42 1.00
N LYS A 594 -32.17 36.20 0.03
CA LYS A 594 -31.64 37.55 0.21
C LYS A 594 -32.60 38.57 -0.40
N PRO A 595 -32.60 39.83 0.07
CA PRO A 595 -33.33 40.89 -0.62
C PRO A 595 -32.89 40.93 -2.09
N GLN A 596 -33.85 40.80 -3.00
CA GLN A 596 -33.59 40.78 -4.43
C GLN A 596 -33.47 42.23 -4.93
N PRO A 597 -32.50 42.53 -5.81
CA PRO A 597 -32.38 43.87 -6.39
C PRO A 597 -33.58 44.18 -7.28
N GLU A 598 -33.84 45.47 -7.48
CA GLU A 598 -34.83 45.94 -8.46
C GLU A 598 -34.47 45.47 -9.87
N LEU A 599 -35.48 44.98 -10.61
CA LEU A 599 -35.32 44.43 -11.95
C LEU A 599 -36.11 45.27 -12.96
N PRO A 600 -35.45 46.09 -13.82
CA PRO A 600 -36.13 46.78 -14.90
C PRO A 600 -36.60 45.78 -15.97
N ILE A 601 -37.85 45.91 -16.41
CA ILE A 601 -38.46 45.00 -17.37
C ILE A 601 -38.19 45.50 -18.80
N ASN A 602 -37.05 45.10 -19.34
CA ASN A 602 -36.56 45.47 -20.68
C ASN A 602 -36.21 44.24 -21.53
N PHE A 603 -35.92 44.46 -22.82
CA PHE A 603 -35.47 43.41 -23.75
C PHE A 603 -34.02 42.96 -23.55
N ASP A 604 -33.24 43.63 -22.69
CA ASP A 604 -31.80 43.40 -22.49
C ASP A 604 -31.47 41.95 -22.09
N PHE A 605 -32.36 41.27 -21.35
CA PHE A 605 -32.17 39.87 -20.93
C PHE A 605 -32.29 38.87 -22.09
N TYR A 606 -33.02 39.22 -23.15
CA TYR A 606 -33.24 38.36 -24.32
C TYR A 606 -32.19 38.57 -25.41
N SER A 607 -31.41 39.66 -25.34
CA SER A 607 -30.37 40.01 -26.31
C SER A 607 -28.96 39.51 -25.92
N GLN A 608 -28.83 38.64 -24.92
CA GLN A 608 -27.52 38.23 -24.41
C GLN A 608 -26.79 37.25 -25.37
N LYS A 609 -25.47 37.40 -25.50
CA LYS A 609 -24.54 36.54 -26.30
C LYS A 609 -24.67 36.63 -27.83
N ASN A 610 -24.83 37.83 -28.39
CA ASN A 610 -24.93 38.06 -29.86
C ASN A 610 -26.12 37.37 -30.55
N ILE A 611 -27.15 36.99 -29.79
CA ILE A 611 -28.38 36.41 -30.31
C ILE A 611 -29.46 37.51 -30.27
N PRO A 612 -30.08 37.87 -31.40
CA PRO A 612 -31.17 38.84 -31.42
C PRO A 612 -32.43 38.30 -30.73
N ALA A 613 -33.17 39.20 -30.08
CA ALA A 613 -34.50 38.90 -29.57
C ALA A 613 -35.53 39.01 -30.71
N ASN A 614 -36.35 37.98 -30.86
CA ASN A 614 -37.37 37.89 -31.90
C ASN A 614 -38.72 38.33 -31.33
N VAL A 615 -39.44 39.20 -32.05
CA VAL A 615 -40.82 39.56 -31.72
C VAL A 615 -41.70 39.20 -32.90
N ILE A 616 -42.79 38.48 -32.64
CA ILE A 616 -43.75 38.09 -33.68
C ILE A 616 -44.87 39.15 -33.72
N ILE A 617 -45.02 39.83 -34.85
CA ILE A 617 -46.10 40.81 -35.06
C ILE A 617 -46.98 40.29 -36.19
N GLN A 618 -48.26 40.06 -35.91
CA GLN A 618 -49.22 39.63 -36.91
C GLN A 618 -49.85 40.85 -37.60
N LYS A 619 -50.06 40.75 -38.91
CA LYS A 619 -50.83 41.71 -39.70
C LYS A 619 -52.27 41.20 -39.83
N SER A 620 -53.25 42.07 -39.60
CA SER A 620 -54.66 41.79 -39.92
C SER A 620 -54.95 42.10 -41.39
N ASN A 621 -55.75 41.23 -42.04
CA ASN A 621 -56.11 41.32 -43.46
C ASN A 621 -57.20 42.34 -43.79
N ASP A 622 -57.85 42.90 -42.78
CA ASP A 622 -59.09 43.61 -43.01
C ASP A 622 -58.82 44.97 -43.66
N THR A 623 -59.41 45.14 -44.84
CA THR A 623 -59.19 46.18 -45.84
C THR A 623 -59.59 47.60 -45.40
N PHE A 624 -59.90 47.82 -44.12
CA PHE A 624 -60.43 49.10 -43.62
C PHE A 624 -59.37 50.04 -43.06
N ASP A 625 -58.19 49.55 -42.66
CA ASP A 625 -57.05 50.41 -42.31
C ASP A 625 -55.80 49.94 -43.05
N ASN A 626 -55.38 50.71 -44.05
CA ASN A 626 -54.09 50.52 -44.72
C ASN A 626 -52.94 50.61 -43.69
N SER A 627 -52.41 49.46 -43.29
CA SER A 627 -51.02 49.28 -42.85
C SER A 627 -50.52 50.17 -41.68
N THR A 628 -51.28 50.36 -40.59
CA THR A 628 -50.81 51.18 -39.45
C THR A 628 -50.33 50.36 -38.25
N PHE A 629 -51.09 49.37 -37.77
CA PHE A 629 -50.76 48.70 -36.50
C PHE A 629 -49.39 48.01 -36.49
N ALA A 630 -49.12 47.13 -37.47
CA ALA A 630 -47.89 46.34 -37.50
C ALA A 630 -46.64 47.23 -37.67
N SER A 631 -46.72 48.28 -38.49
CA SER A 631 -45.63 49.25 -38.68
C SER A 631 -45.46 50.15 -37.46
N ASP A 632 -46.55 50.59 -36.83
CA ASP A 632 -46.49 51.43 -35.62
C ASP A 632 -45.92 50.66 -34.44
N MET A 633 -46.29 49.38 -34.30
CA MET A 633 -45.76 48.48 -33.28
C MET A 633 -44.28 48.17 -33.53
N TYR A 634 -43.89 47.97 -34.79
CA TYR A 634 -42.48 47.81 -35.15
C TYR A 634 -41.65 49.05 -34.79
N ASN A 635 -42.11 50.24 -35.22
CA ASN A 635 -41.45 51.51 -34.91
C ASN A 635 -41.39 51.78 -33.40
N LEU A 636 -42.41 51.36 -32.66
CA LEU A 636 -42.42 51.42 -31.20
C LEU A 636 -41.27 50.59 -30.62
N ILE A 637 -41.20 49.31 -30.97
CA ILE A 637 -40.21 48.38 -30.40
C ILE A 637 -38.79 48.81 -30.79
N GLU A 638 -38.58 49.25 -32.02
CA GLU A 638 -37.31 49.82 -32.49
C GLU A 638 -36.92 51.09 -31.71
N SER A 639 -37.88 51.98 -31.44
CA SER A 639 -37.63 53.20 -30.66
C SER A 639 -37.31 52.94 -29.18
N ILE A 640 -37.86 51.86 -28.60
CA ILE A 640 -37.65 51.50 -27.20
C ILE A 640 -36.23 50.92 -27.02
N ASN A 641 -35.70 50.20 -28.01
CA ASN A 641 -34.36 49.62 -27.96
C ASN A 641 -33.64 49.63 -29.32
N PRO A 642 -32.91 50.70 -29.66
CA PRO A 642 -32.22 50.85 -30.94
C PRO A 642 -30.96 49.95 -31.10
N SER A 643 -30.51 49.31 -30.03
CA SER A 643 -29.29 48.47 -29.97
C SER A 643 -29.53 46.98 -30.31
N ILE A 644 -30.77 46.58 -30.58
CA ILE A 644 -31.16 45.17 -30.78
C ILE A 644 -31.62 44.98 -32.23
N LYS A 645 -31.07 43.97 -32.93
CA LYS A 645 -31.64 43.50 -34.20
C LYS A 645 -32.97 42.81 -33.90
N ILE A 646 -34.07 43.45 -34.27
CA ILE A 646 -35.41 42.90 -34.20
C ILE A 646 -35.63 42.22 -35.56
N ASP A 647 -35.97 40.93 -35.58
CA ASP A 647 -36.44 40.26 -36.79
C ASP A 647 -37.97 40.36 -36.85
N PRO A 648 -38.56 41.39 -37.51
CA PRO A 648 -39.99 41.47 -37.72
C PRO A 648 -40.40 40.41 -38.75
N ILE A 649 -41.05 39.35 -38.29
CA ILE A 649 -41.58 38.36 -39.23
C ILE A 649 -42.98 38.79 -39.61
N TYR A 650 -43.08 39.47 -40.75
CA TYR A 650 -44.34 39.70 -41.45
C TYR A 650 -44.89 38.35 -41.89
N THR A 651 -45.93 37.88 -41.22
CA THR A 651 -46.68 36.71 -41.71
C THR A 651 -47.71 37.23 -42.71
N ASN A 652 -47.51 36.92 -43.99
CA ASN A 652 -48.53 37.12 -45.02
C ASN A 652 -49.58 36.01 -44.85
N ASP A 653 -50.68 36.37 -44.23
CA ASP A 653 -52.07 35.95 -44.48
C ASP A 653 -52.33 34.48 -44.86
N THR A 654 -53.18 33.82 -44.05
CA THR A 654 -53.72 32.44 -44.15
C THR A 654 -52.95 31.30 -43.45
N TYR A 655 -52.00 31.60 -42.57
CA TYR A 655 -51.45 30.59 -41.64
C TYR A 655 -51.79 30.91 -40.19
N ASN A 656 -52.52 30.01 -39.54
CA ASN A 656 -52.88 30.07 -38.12
C ASN A 656 -51.61 30.33 -37.29
N GLN A 657 -51.51 31.44 -36.55
CA GLN A 657 -50.34 31.85 -35.75
C GLN A 657 -49.81 30.70 -34.88
N ASN A 658 -50.73 29.88 -34.35
CA ASN A 658 -50.42 28.69 -33.57
C ASN A 658 -49.65 27.61 -34.36
N SER A 659 -49.92 27.48 -35.67
CA SER A 659 -49.21 26.53 -36.55
C SER A 659 -47.79 26.99 -36.86
N TYR A 660 -47.58 28.30 -37.07
CA TYR A 660 -46.25 28.88 -37.25
C TYR A 660 -45.39 28.72 -36.00
N ILE A 661 -45.94 29.05 -34.82
CA ILE A 661 -45.28 28.85 -33.54
C ILE A 661 -44.94 27.36 -33.34
N LYS A 662 -45.89 26.45 -33.62
CA LYS A 662 -45.65 25.00 -33.51
C LYS A 662 -44.55 24.49 -34.44
N ASN A 663 -44.49 24.96 -35.68
CA ASN A 663 -43.45 24.54 -36.62
C ASN A 663 -42.09 25.13 -36.24
N LYS A 664 -42.03 26.40 -35.85
CA LYS A 664 -40.80 27.04 -35.38
C LYS A 664 -40.26 26.40 -34.09
N ILE A 665 -41.14 25.98 -33.18
CA ILE A 665 -40.77 25.18 -31.99
C ILE A 665 -40.19 23.82 -32.39
N LYS A 666 -40.70 23.18 -33.45
CA LYS A 666 -40.15 21.91 -33.97
C LYS A 666 -38.77 22.11 -34.59
N ASP A 667 -38.56 23.20 -35.32
CA ASP A 667 -37.33 23.46 -36.06
C ASP A 667 -36.20 23.97 -35.16
N GLU A 668 -36.49 24.93 -34.27
CA GLU A 668 -35.48 25.54 -33.37
C GLU A 668 -35.34 24.81 -32.03
N GLY A 669 -36.33 24.00 -31.65
CA GLY A 669 -36.42 23.39 -30.33
C GLY A 669 -37.05 24.33 -29.28
N TYR A 670 -37.83 23.74 -28.36
CA TYR A 670 -38.65 24.49 -27.40
C TYR A 670 -37.88 25.55 -26.59
N ARG A 671 -36.73 25.21 -26.00
CA ARG A 671 -35.97 26.13 -25.15
C ARG A 671 -35.34 27.29 -25.93
N ILE A 672 -34.76 27.01 -27.09
CA ILE A 672 -34.09 28.03 -27.92
C ILE A 672 -35.13 29.01 -28.44
N PHE A 673 -36.25 28.50 -28.96
CA PHE A 673 -37.39 29.32 -29.34
C PHE A 673 -37.86 30.18 -28.16
N SER A 674 -37.99 29.58 -26.98
CA SER A 674 -38.47 30.26 -25.79
C SER A 674 -37.52 31.33 -25.23
N LEU A 675 -36.21 31.16 -25.39
CA LEU A 675 -35.22 32.16 -25.00
C LEU A 675 -35.13 33.32 -25.99
N LYS A 676 -35.39 33.06 -27.27
CA LYS A 676 -35.31 34.08 -28.34
C LYS A 676 -36.60 34.88 -28.51
N THR A 677 -37.77 34.25 -28.31
CA THR A 677 -39.08 34.84 -28.65
C THR A 677 -39.91 35.06 -27.39
N PRO A 678 -39.78 36.21 -26.70
CA PRO A 678 -40.49 36.46 -25.45
C PRO A 678 -41.96 36.86 -25.63
N VAL A 679 -42.29 37.63 -26.68
CA VAL A 679 -43.60 38.26 -26.87
C VAL A 679 -44.06 38.23 -28.32
N ALA A 680 -45.38 38.26 -28.52
CA ALA A 680 -46.02 38.38 -29.83
C ALA A 680 -47.26 39.28 -29.74
N PHE A 681 -47.57 40.02 -30.79
CA PHE A 681 -48.68 40.97 -30.82
C PHE A 681 -49.57 40.74 -32.03
N ASN A 682 -50.89 40.81 -31.82
CA ASN A 682 -51.88 40.83 -32.89
C ASN A 682 -53.03 41.80 -32.55
N ASP A 683 -53.70 42.27 -33.60
CA ASP A 683 -54.91 43.08 -33.51
C ASP A 683 -56.06 42.37 -34.21
N TRP A 684 -57.28 42.59 -33.72
CA TRP A 684 -58.49 42.16 -34.40
C TRP A 684 -59.63 43.13 -34.10
N PHE A 685 -60.53 43.28 -35.06
CA PHE A 685 -61.65 44.19 -34.96
C PHE A 685 -62.89 43.42 -34.49
N LYS A 686 -63.65 44.04 -33.60
CA LYS A 686 -64.94 43.51 -33.17
C LYS A 686 -65.97 44.63 -33.11
N ASP A 687 -67.03 44.45 -33.89
CA ASP A 687 -68.17 45.36 -33.86
C ASP A 687 -69.07 44.97 -32.69
N VAL A 688 -69.21 45.88 -31.73
CA VAL A 688 -70.09 45.69 -30.58
C VAL A 688 -71.31 46.60 -30.75
N PRO A 689 -72.50 46.03 -30.99
CA PRO A 689 -73.73 46.80 -31.03
C PRO A 689 -74.13 47.20 -29.59
N ILE A 690 -74.15 48.49 -29.29
CA ILE A 690 -74.66 49.01 -28.00
C ILE A 690 -76.06 49.59 -28.23
N PRO A 691 -77.09 49.15 -27.47
CA PRO A 691 -78.45 49.68 -27.60
C PRO A 691 -78.47 51.21 -27.45
N PHE A 692 -79.18 51.90 -28.34
CA PHE A 692 -79.36 53.36 -28.39
C PHE A 692 -78.15 54.22 -28.78
N ILE A 693 -76.93 53.66 -28.94
CA ILE A 693 -75.71 54.43 -29.29
C ILE A 693 -75.15 54.01 -30.67
N GLY A 694 -75.44 52.80 -31.15
CA GLY A 694 -75.00 52.29 -32.46
C GLY A 694 -73.91 51.21 -32.36
N ASN A 695 -73.33 50.83 -33.50
CA ASN A 695 -72.24 49.87 -33.57
C ASN A 695 -70.91 50.57 -33.29
N PHE A 696 -70.22 50.19 -32.22
CA PHE A 696 -68.84 50.62 -31.98
C PHE A 696 -67.87 49.65 -32.62
N HIS A 697 -66.99 50.18 -33.47
CA HIS A 697 -65.83 49.47 -33.97
C HIS A 697 -64.76 49.47 -32.87
N LEU A 698 -64.60 48.35 -32.16
CA LEU A 698 -63.54 48.19 -31.16
C LEU A 698 -62.36 47.46 -31.79
N THR A 699 -61.18 48.09 -31.73
CA THR A 699 -59.91 47.41 -31.99
C THR A 699 -59.45 46.74 -30.71
N ILE A 700 -59.33 45.42 -30.74
CA ILE A 700 -58.82 44.63 -29.62
C ILE A 700 -57.37 44.31 -29.90
N LEU A 701 -56.48 44.81 -29.04
CA LEU A 701 -55.06 44.45 -29.04
C LEU A 701 -54.86 43.24 -28.16
N ASN A 702 -54.14 42.25 -28.67
CA ASN A 702 -53.81 41.05 -27.90
C ASN A 702 -52.29 40.83 -27.89
N GLY A 703 -51.73 40.85 -26.69
CA GLY A 703 -50.33 40.60 -26.40
C GLY A 703 -50.15 39.19 -25.87
N MET A 704 -49.54 38.35 -26.67
CA MET A 704 -49.17 37.00 -26.29
C MET A 704 -47.75 37.03 -25.70
N PHE A 705 -47.54 36.25 -24.65
CA PHE A 705 -46.25 36.13 -23.99
C PHE A 705 -45.85 34.67 -23.85
N ASN A 706 -44.56 34.43 -23.80
CA ASN A 706 -44.02 33.10 -23.59
C ASN A 706 -43.78 32.85 -22.09
N ASN A 707 -44.54 31.94 -21.49
CA ASN A 707 -44.46 31.63 -20.06
C ASN A 707 -43.17 30.92 -19.62
N PHE A 708 -42.23 30.65 -20.54
CA PHE A 708 -40.91 30.14 -20.18
C PHE A 708 -40.05 31.18 -19.47
N ALA A 709 -40.15 32.45 -19.88
CA ALA A 709 -39.41 33.54 -19.25
C ALA A 709 -40.31 34.27 -18.26
N LEU A 710 -39.93 34.29 -16.98
CA LEU A 710 -40.76 34.80 -15.88
C LEU A 710 -41.16 36.28 -16.02
N HIS A 711 -40.39 37.06 -16.78
CA HIS A 711 -40.60 38.51 -17.00
C HIS A 711 -41.24 38.83 -18.35
N SER A 712 -41.60 37.83 -19.17
CA SER A 712 -42.28 38.06 -20.45
C SER A 712 -43.72 38.57 -20.32
N PRO A 713 -44.56 38.15 -19.34
CA PRO A 713 -45.91 38.69 -19.22
C PRO A 713 -45.97 40.20 -18.94
N PRO A 714 -45.25 40.74 -17.92
CA PRO A 714 -45.26 42.18 -17.66
C PRO A 714 -44.55 42.98 -18.77
N LEU A 715 -43.61 42.37 -19.50
CA LEU A 715 -43.01 42.99 -20.70
C LEU A 715 -44.04 43.18 -21.81
N ALA A 716 -44.84 42.17 -22.12
CA ALA A 716 -45.89 42.25 -23.14
C ALA A 716 -46.93 43.33 -22.80
N LEU A 717 -47.34 43.39 -21.53
CA LEU A 717 -48.30 44.39 -21.05
C LEU A 717 -47.72 45.81 -21.14
N ASN A 718 -46.49 46.02 -20.69
CA ASN A 718 -45.85 47.34 -20.76
C ASN A 718 -45.77 47.87 -22.20
N ILE A 719 -45.47 46.99 -23.17
CA ILE A 719 -45.40 47.39 -24.59
C ILE A 719 -46.78 47.80 -25.11
N ILE A 720 -47.85 47.08 -24.73
CA ILE A 720 -49.23 47.46 -25.09
C ILE A 720 -49.61 48.81 -24.49
N ASP A 721 -49.28 49.04 -23.22
CA ASP A 721 -49.61 50.31 -22.55
C ASP A 721 -48.88 51.48 -23.19
N ILE A 722 -47.59 51.33 -23.53
CA ILE A 722 -46.83 52.35 -24.27
C ILE A 722 -47.44 52.57 -25.66
N PHE A 723 -47.84 51.50 -26.35
CA PHE A 723 -48.47 51.59 -27.67
C PHE A 723 -49.78 52.38 -27.62
N LEU A 724 -50.67 52.04 -26.68
CA LEU A 724 -51.94 52.73 -26.47
C LEU A 724 -51.73 54.20 -26.07
N LEU A 725 -50.77 54.46 -25.20
CA LEU A 725 -50.44 55.82 -24.76
C LEU A 725 -49.95 56.68 -25.93
N ARG A 726 -49.02 56.18 -26.75
CA ARG A 726 -48.51 56.91 -27.91
C ARG A 726 -49.58 57.13 -28.97
N ARG A 727 -50.42 56.12 -29.24
CA ARG A 727 -51.52 56.21 -30.20
C ARG A 727 -52.62 57.18 -29.72
N GLY A 728 -52.91 57.21 -28.42
CA GLY A 728 -53.91 58.09 -27.83
C GLY A 728 -53.49 59.56 -27.75
N THR A 729 -52.21 59.85 -27.47
CA THR A 729 -51.70 61.24 -27.33
C THR A 729 -51.00 61.76 -28.57
N ASN A 730 -50.85 60.94 -29.61
CA ASN A 730 -50.13 61.25 -30.86
C ASN A 730 -48.68 61.73 -30.64
N ASN A 731 -48.04 61.32 -29.55
CA ASN A 731 -46.70 61.76 -29.15
C ASN A 731 -45.75 60.57 -29.03
N SER A 732 -44.81 60.45 -29.96
CA SER A 732 -43.86 59.33 -30.04
C SER A 732 -42.77 59.32 -28.96
N LYS A 733 -42.63 60.40 -28.17
CA LYS A 733 -41.57 60.52 -27.14
C LYS A 733 -41.94 59.95 -25.78
N LEU A 734 -43.21 59.61 -25.55
CA LEU A 734 -43.65 59.13 -24.25
C LEU A 734 -43.30 57.65 -24.07
N SER A 735 -42.82 57.28 -22.88
CA SER A 735 -42.42 55.91 -22.52
C SER A 735 -42.81 55.62 -21.07
N ILE A 736 -43.16 54.37 -20.78
CA ILE A 736 -43.45 53.87 -19.44
C ILE A 736 -42.34 52.89 -19.06
N ASN A 737 -41.69 53.14 -17.91
CA ASN A 737 -40.69 52.23 -17.36
C ASN A 737 -41.32 51.40 -16.24
N VAL A 738 -41.28 50.08 -16.38
CA VAL A 738 -41.79 49.15 -15.36
C VAL A 738 -40.60 48.47 -14.69
N ILE A 739 -40.57 48.56 -13.36
CA ILE A 739 -39.53 47.95 -12.52
C ILE A 739 -40.22 46.97 -11.57
N ASN A 740 -39.78 45.71 -11.58
CA ASN A 740 -40.18 44.72 -10.60
C ASN A 740 -39.20 44.77 -9.43
N HIS A 741 -39.64 45.28 -8.28
CA HIS A 741 -38.85 45.28 -7.05
C HIS A 741 -39.57 44.47 -5.97
N PRO A 742 -39.13 43.22 -5.73
CA PRO A 742 -39.73 42.36 -4.71
C PRO A 742 -39.60 42.95 -3.31
N LEU A 743 -40.61 42.73 -2.48
CA LEU A 743 -40.53 43.08 -1.06
C LEU A 743 -39.44 42.24 -0.37
N PRO A 744 -38.76 42.81 0.66
CA PRO A 744 -37.79 42.05 1.43
C PRO A 744 -38.46 40.82 2.09
N PRO A 745 -37.77 39.66 2.15
CA PRO A 745 -38.36 38.42 2.64
C PRO A 745 -38.75 38.55 4.12
N SER A 746 -39.96 38.10 4.47
CA SER A 746 -40.42 38.05 5.87
C SER A 746 -39.89 36.80 6.59
N ILE A 747 -39.92 36.80 7.93
CA ILE A 747 -39.55 35.63 8.76
C ILE A 747 -40.43 34.40 8.42
N GLY A 748 -41.66 34.61 7.97
CA GLY A 748 -42.53 33.51 7.49
C GLY A 748 -42.05 32.91 6.17
N ASP A 749 -41.48 33.72 5.28
CA ASP A 749 -40.98 33.26 3.97
C ASP A 749 -39.64 32.51 4.10
N THR A 750 -38.82 32.89 5.09
CA THR A 750 -37.62 32.11 5.46
C THR A 750 -37.96 30.77 6.10
N MET A 751 -39.17 30.61 6.68
CA MET A 751 -39.66 29.34 7.19
C MET A 751 -40.35 28.48 6.13
N LYS A 752 -40.97 29.07 5.09
CA LYS A 752 -41.56 28.31 3.96
C LYS A 752 -40.52 27.58 3.11
N SER A 753 -39.27 28.04 3.11
CA SER A 753 -38.14 27.30 2.51
C SER A 753 -37.67 26.11 3.37
N SER A 754 -38.47 25.67 4.36
CA SER A 754 -38.18 24.57 5.29
C SER A 754 -37.70 23.30 4.61
N SER A 755 -38.19 22.95 3.41
CA SER A 755 -37.73 21.75 2.68
C SER A 755 -36.26 21.83 2.29
N THR A 756 -35.79 23.01 1.85
CA THR A 756 -34.39 23.25 1.50
C THR A 756 -33.50 23.31 2.74
N THR A 757 -33.98 23.91 3.84
CA THR A 757 -33.24 23.94 5.10
C THR A 757 -33.21 22.57 5.79
N THR A 758 -34.26 21.76 5.65
CA THR A 758 -34.33 20.39 6.19
C THR A 758 -33.38 19.46 5.44
N SER A 759 -33.32 19.54 4.12
CA SER A 759 -32.35 18.76 3.32
C SER A 759 -30.91 19.16 3.60
N ALA A 760 -30.61 20.46 3.74
CA ALA A 760 -29.31 20.94 4.18
C ALA A 760 -28.95 20.44 5.59
N SER A 761 -29.92 20.47 6.52
CA SER A 761 -29.74 19.97 7.90
C SER A 761 -29.49 18.47 7.94
N PHE A 762 -30.17 17.69 7.10
CA PHE A 762 -29.93 16.25 6.95
C PHE A 762 -28.51 15.97 6.45
N MET A 763 -28.02 16.73 5.47
CA MET A 763 -26.65 16.60 4.96
C MET A 763 -25.60 16.94 6.03
N ILE A 764 -25.83 17.97 6.85
CA ILE A 764 -24.97 18.30 8.00
C ILE A 764 -24.96 17.14 9.00
N GLY A 765 -26.15 16.66 9.40
CA GLY A 765 -26.30 15.58 10.37
C GLY A 765 -25.58 14.31 9.92
N TYR A 766 -25.79 13.92 8.66
CA TYR A 766 -25.10 12.78 8.05
C TYR A 766 -23.57 12.94 8.08
N THR A 767 -23.07 14.13 7.77
CA THR A 767 -21.64 14.43 7.73
C THR A 767 -20.99 14.35 9.10
N ILE A 768 -21.65 14.91 10.12
CA ILE A 768 -21.17 14.84 11.50
C ILE A 768 -21.09 13.37 11.93
N ILE A 769 -22.13 12.58 11.67
CA ILE A 769 -22.15 11.15 12.01
C ILE A 769 -20.99 10.40 11.34
N VAL A 770 -20.78 10.63 10.04
CA VAL A 770 -19.70 9.97 9.31
C VAL A 770 -18.33 10.40 9.81
N SER A 771 -18.09 11.70 10.01
CA SER A 771 -16.82 12.20 10.54
C SER A 771 -16.51 11.66 11.95
N MET A 772 -17.51 11.58 12.82
CA MET A 772 -17.37 11.04 14.17
C MET A 772 -17.12 9.53 14.14
N SER A 773 -17.78 8.79 13.23
CA SER A 773 -17.57 7.35 13.06
C SER A 773 -16.12 7.02 12.66
N MET A 774 -15.52 7.87 11.82
CA MET A 774 -14.11 7.75 11.44
C MET A 774 -13.21 7.94 12.66
N ALA A 775 -13.46 8.97 13.48
CA ALA A 775 -12.70 9.20 14.71
C ALA A 775 -12.77 7.98 15.67
N VAL A 776 -13.96 7.41 15.88
CA VAL A 776 -14.16 6.21 16.71
C VAL A 776 -13.33 5.02 16.22
N SER A 777 -13.27 4.81 14.89
CA SER A 777 -12.50 3.72 14.28
C SER A 777 -10.99 3.80 14.60
N THR A 778 -10.42 5.01 14.60
CA THR A 778 -8.98 5.22 14.89
C THR A 778 -8.60 4.73 16.30
N TYR A 779 -9.46 5.03 17.28
CA TYR A 779 -9.26 4.65 18.67
C TYR A 779 -9.48 3.16 18.90
N ALA A 780 -10.49 2.58 18.25
CA ALA A 780 -10.76 1.15 18.32
C ALA A 780 -9.59 0.33 17.74
N SER A 781 -9.00 0.78 16.63
CA SER A 781 -7.86 0.12 15.96
C SER A 781 -6.67 -0.09 16.90
N PHE A 782 -6.32 0.92 17.72
CA PHE A 782 -5.24 0.80 18.70
C PHE A 782 -5.51 -0.30 19.74
N LEU A 783 -6.72 -0.30 20.34
CA LEU A 783 -7.10 -1.30 21.35
C LEU A 783 -7.22 -2.72 20.77
N ILE A 784 -7.67 -2.85 19.52
CA ILE A 784 -7.70 -4.14 18.81
C ILE A 784 -6.27 -4.64 18.59
N ARG A 785 -5.36 -3.76 18.19
CA ARG A 785 -3.95 -4.11 17.98
C ARG A 785 -3.24 -4.55 19.25
N GLU A 786 -3.54 -3.96 20.40
CA GLU A 786 -2.98 -4.42 21.68
C GLU A 786 -3.47 -5.82 22.07
N ARG A 787 -4.73 -6.14 21.74
CA ARG A 787 -5.32 -7.47 21.95
C ARG A 787 -4.74 -8.50 20.99
N SER A 788 -4.65 -8.19 19.69
CA SER A 788 -4.13 -9.12 18.68
C SER A 788 -2.68 -9.49 18.94
N LYS A 789 -1.85 -8.53 19.37
CA LYS A 789 -0.45 -8.78 19.77
C LYS A 789 -0.28 -9.39 21.16
N ARG A 790 -1.38 -9.71 21.87
CA ARG A 790 -1.38 -10.18 23.28
C ARG A 790 -0.64 -9.25 24.24
N SER A 791 -0.42 -7.99 23.86
CA SER A 791 0.29 -7.02 24.70
C SER A 791 -0.52 -6.67 25.94
N LYS A 792 -1.85 -6.59 25.84
CA LYS A 792 -2.74 -6.42 27.00
C LYS A 792 -2.52 -7.51 28.05
N HIS A 793 -2.38 -8.76 27.61
CA HIS A 793 -2.14 -9.89 28.50
C HIS A 793 -0.78 -9.78 29.18
N MET A 794 0.27 -9.43 28.42
CA MET A 794 1.61 -9.22 28.97
C MET A 794 1.64 -8.09 30.01
N GLN A 795 0.94 -6.98 29.74
CA GLN A 795 0.79 -5.86 30.68
C GLN A 795 0.07 -6.28 31.98
N MET A 796 -0.96 -7.13 31.88
CA MET A 796 -1.65 -7.69 33.05
C MET A 796 -0.75 -8.63 33.85
N MET A 797 0.04 -9.47 33.18
CA MET A 797 1.03 -10.35 33.82
C MET A 797 2.15 -9.56 34.52
N SER A 798 2.49 -8.36 34.03
CA SER A 798 3.42 -7.45 34.69
C SER A 798 2.84 -6.71 35.91
N GLY A 799 1.58 -6.97 36.29
CA GLY A 799 0.96 -6.44 37.52
C GLY A 799 -0.02 -5.29 37.34
N ILE A 800 -0.37 -4.90 36.11
CA ILE A 800 -1.41 -3.88 35.86
C ILE A 800 -2.80 -4.46 36.11
N ARG A 801 -3.56 -3.84 37.01
CA ARG A 801 -4.96 -4.25 37.29
C ARG A 801 -5.89 -3.89 36.11
N PRO A 802 -6.90 -4.71 35.78
CA PRO A 802 -7.78 -4.47 34.64
C PRO A 802 -8.53 -3.13 34.64
N TRP A 803 -9.02 -2.68 35.80
CA TRP A 803 -9.72 -1.39 35.92
C TRP A 803 -8.78 -0.21 35.61
N MET A 804 -7.52 -0.30 36.02
CA MET A 804 -6.51 0.74 35.80
C MET A 804 -6.16 0.85 34.31
N TYR A 805 -6.06 -0.29 33.63
CA TYR A 805 -5.87 -0.34 32.18
C TYR A 805 -7.02 0.36 31.43
N TRP A 806 -8.28 0.21 31.86
CA TRP A 806 -9.39 0.89 31.20
C TRP A 806 -9.48 2.38 31.58
N MET A 807 -9.21 2.74 32.84
CA MET A 807 -9.19 4.14 33.26
C MET A 807 -8.09 4.93 32.55
N THR A 808 -6.86 4.42 32.48
CA THR A 808 -5.76 5.04 31.69
C THR A 808 -6.21 5.29 30.27
N ASN A 809 -6.69 4.24 29.59
CA ASN A 809 -7.11 4.35 28.20
C ASN A 809 -8.27 5.32 27.98
N LEU A 810 -9.16 5.52 28.95
CA LEU A 810 -10.27 6.49 28.88
C LEU A 810 -9.79 7.93 29.11
N PHE A 811 -9.04 8.20 30.19
CA PHE A 811 -8.52 9.54 30.49
C PHE A 811 -7.56 10.04 29.39
N GLU A 812 -6.80 9.13 28.79
CA GLU A 812 -5.93 9.41 27.64
C GLU A 812 -6.69 9.90 26.40
N MET A 813 -7.94 9.46 26.18
CA MET A 813 -8.76 9.91 25.04
C MET A 813 -9.00 11.42 25.11
N TYR A 814 -9.24 11.94 26.30
CA TYR A 814 -9.53 13.36 26.53
C TYR A 814 -8.28 14.23 26.44
N HIS A 815 -7.16 13.79 27.03
CA HIS A 815 -5.94 14.60 27.09
C HIS A 815 -5.17 14.71 25.77
N VAL A 816 -5.14 13.68 24.92
CA VAL A 816 -4.47 13.78 23.60
C VAL A 816 -5.19 14.77 22.70
N PHE A 817 -6.52 14.84 22.79
CA PHE A 817 -7.33 15.82 22.07
C PHE A 817 -7.04 17.26 22.56
N TYR A 818 -6.95 17.45 23.87
CA TYR A 818 -6.63 18.74 24.48
C TYR A 818 -5.21 19.21 24.13
N PHE A 819 -4.20 18.33 24.23
CA PHE A 819 -2.81 18.64 23.93
C PHE A 819 -2.58 19.02 22.44
N LEU A 820 -3.39 18.48 21.52
CA LEU A 820 -3.33 18.85 20.10
C LEU A 820 -4.00 20.19 19.80
N LEU A 821 -5.09 20.52 20.51
CA LEU A 821 -5.79 21.80 20.39
C LEU A 821 -5.00 22.99 20.96
N GLU A 822 -4.11 22.73 21.91
CA GLU A 822 -3.28 23.75 22.55
C GLU A 822 -2.00 24.08 21.77
N HIS A 823 -1.64 23.24 20.79
CA HIS A 823 -0.41 23.36 19.99
C HIS A 823 -0.64 23.52 18.47
N LEU A 824 -1.91 23.56 18.02
CA LEU A 824 -2.33 23.99 16.68
C LEU A 824 -2.90 25.41 16.78
#